data_AF-A0A1Q3DXU1-F1
#
_entry.id   AF-A0A1Q3DXU1-F1
#
_cell.length_a   1.000
_cell.length_b   1.000
_cell.length_c   1.000
_cell.angle_alpha   90.00
_cell.angle_beta   90.00
_cell.angle_gamma   90.00
#
_symmetry.space_group_name_H-M   'P 1'
#
loop_
_entity.id
_entity.type
_entity.pdbx_description
1 polymer ?
#
loop_
_entity_poly.entity_id
_entity_poly.type
_entity_poly.pdbx_seq_one_letter_code
_entity_poly.pdbx_strand_id
1 'polypeptide(L)'
;MSDVSIGSQIFDLVFHPSHATVYTALLSGKVKAFAYDHHGRTKEVFSIKLSQKSCRGIAINEDGGRLYTVGKGKGIHTIDTVTGKLIESRAKAHEIAINRVESVTSWLLTTGDDEGVIKLWDPRKKEPVRKYTHHFDYITDFLWLDDKKQLVTTSGDGTLSVIDVRARTSEPFAQSEDQEDELLSIVPIKGATKVVVGTQLGILSVFNRSSGWGDCVDRIPGHPHSVDALCALPASLPNVDHTSTILTGSSDGFVRAVGVFPTKLQGVVADHGEWPVERIAIGEGLNQLTLDDSEKESVDVRKPFNAGDSADTDDESDELPETGQFWVGSAGHDELLKLTNLGHFFNGKVPEDGIDERQDDEDTKGILPSVEDEPAGSVGEPDNAVQHSSNDIRQESSNIKDSDPDTDTEYELAKPKKRKKKEKDPLSLKRKKGRNEVEVEGALTTRASGILSALNIPLNKELSGVYDGQWKGSGEVIESVCPTTGEVLARIRTASPADVSETLTKTREAYLQFRDVPAPRRGEILRQIRERLANKREELGALVTLEMGKIRSEGVGEVQEFIDICDYAVGLSRMMNGRIVASERPGHTILEVPNPLGVVAVLSAFNFPVAVYGWNLALSLAAGNATIWKPSPTTPLTSIAVTSIIAEVLSKNNLPGALAGLVTGGQPVGEVLVGSKEVELVSFTGSERVGRIVGQAVVSRFGKSILELGGNNASIVMPDADLSLAVPGVFFGAVGTAGQRCTSTRRLFLHRDIAPEFLQRLQKLYASLKPGDPLDDNTLLGPLHTPAAVNLYESTVEYLRSIDADILFGGKGYEMTPYDGGNFVQPTIAVPKSVEMSDRIWSTETFAPILNVAIFDELEEAIRWNNAVPQGLSSSLWTRDLRNVGKWTGPSGSDAGIVNVNAGTSGAEIGASFGGNKSTGWGRESGGDAWKQYVRWSACTINFSNEAPLAQGVNFNIE
;
A
#
# COMPACT_ATOMS: atom_id res chain seq x y z
N MET A 1 -1.06 -30.37 25.25
CA MET A 1 -2.35 -30.26 24.55
C MET A 1 -3.12 -31.52 24.85
N SER A 2 -4.42 -31.43 25.15
CA SER A 2 -5.31 -32.57 25.33
C SER A 2 -6.54 -32.40 24.45
N ASP A 3 -6.79 -33.40 23.60
CA ASP A 3 -7.83 -33.36 22.58
C ASP A 3 -9.04 -34.16 23.07
N VAL A 4 -10.17 -33.47 23.26
CA VAL A 4 -11.41 -34.06 23.77
C VAL A 4 -12.36 -34.32 22.61
N SER A 5 -12.62 -35.59 22.29
CA SER A 5 -13.57 -35.95 21.25
C SER A 5 -15.01 -35.66 21.70
N ILE A 6 -15.70 -34.78 20.96
CA ILE A 6 -17.03 -34.29 21.33
C ILE A 6 -18.15 -35.13 20.68
N GLY A 7 -17.91 -35.69 19.49
CA GLY A 7 -18.86 -36.48 18.71
C GLY A 7 -19.98 -35.64 18.06
N SER A 8 -19.64 -34.39 17.73
CA SER A 8 -20.42 -33.42 16.95
C SER A 8 -19.54 -32.18 16.76
N GLN A 9 -19.54 -31.57 15.57
CA GLN A 9 -18.99 -30.21 15.37
C GLN A 9 -19.44 -29.25 16.47
N ILE A 10 -18.51 -28.43 16.95
CA ILE A 10 -18.68 -27.35 17.92
C ILE A 10 -18.89 -26.05 17.14
N PHE A 11 -19.84 -25.21 17.55
CA PHE A 11 -20.04 -23.86 17.00
C PHE A 11 -19.62 -22.74 17.95
N ASP A 12 -19.60 -23.01 19.26
CA ASP A 12 -19.25 -22.03 20.29
C ASP A 12 -18.83 -22.71 21.60
N LEU A 13 -17.98 -22.05 22.38
CA LEU A 13 -17.46 -22.59 23.64
C LEU A 13 -17.17 -21.48 24.68
N VAL A 14 -17.45 -21.76 25.95
CA VAL A 14 -17.21 -20.81 27.06
C VAL A 14 -16.73 -21.53 28.32
N PHE A 15 -15.82 -20.92 29.07
CA PHE A 15 -15.33 -21.43 30.35
C PHE A 15 -16.16 -20.90 31.53
N HIS A 16 -16.24 -21.65 32.62
CA HIS A 16 -16.81 -21.16 33.87
C HIS A 16 -15.86 -20.14 34.52
N PRO A 17 -16.33 -18.96 35.00
CA PRO A 17 -15.44 -17.89 35.48
C PRO A 17 -14.64 -18.26 36.74
N SER A 18 -15.12 -19.22 37.53
CA SER A 18 -14.56 -19.57 38.85
C SER A 18 -14.31 -21.07 39.08
N HIS A 19 -14.52 -21.91 38.06
CA HIS A 19 -14.33 -23.37 38.16
C HIS A 19 -13.64 -23.90 36.91
N ALA A 20 -12.88 -24.99 37.03
CA ALA A 20 -12.27 -25.69 35.91
C ALA A 20 -13.32 -26.52 35.14
N THR A 21 -14.20 -25.83 34.40
CA THR A 21 -15.22 -26.43 33.53
C THR A 21 -15.39 -25.62 32.26
N VAL A 22 -15.48 -26.30 31.12
CA VAL A 22 -15.71 -25.74 29.80
C VAL A 22 -17.00 -26.29 29.21
N TYR A 23 -17.78 -25.41 28.57
CA TYR A 23 -19.08 -25.71 27.97
C TYR A 23 -19.01 -25.54 26.46
N THR A 24 -19.61 -26.47 25.71
CA THR A 24 -19.60 -26.45 24.23
C THR A 24 -21.02 -26.53 23.65
N ALA A 25 -21.30 -25.70 22.64
CA ALA A 25 -22.54 -25.66 21.87
C ALA A 25 -22.37 -26.36 20.51
N LEU A 26 -23.24 -27.31 20.20
CA LEU A 26 -22.98 -28.31 19.16
C LEU A 26 -23.98 -28.29 17.99
N LEU A 27 -23.48 -28.65 16.79
CA LEU A 27 -24.26 -28.89 15.57
C LEU A 27 -25.47 -29.81 15.79
N SER A 28 -25.29 -30.84 16.62
CA SER A 28 -26.33 -31.81 17.02
C SER A 28 -27.49 -31.25 17.86
N GLY A 29 -27.46 -29.95 18.22
CA GLY A 29 -28.45 -29.29 19.09
C GLY A 29 -28.27 -29.59 20.58
N LYS A 30 -27.09 -30.12 20.94
CA LYS A 30 -26.66 -30.40 22.30
C LYS A 30 -25.81 -29.26 22.86
N VAL A 31 -25.81 -29.19 24.19
CA VAL A 31 -24.78 -28.54 25.00
C VAL A 31 -24.09 -29.63 25.81
N LYS A 32 -22.76 -29.56 25.95
CA LYS A 32 -21.98 -30.40 26.86
C LYS A 32 -21.21 -29.54 27.86
N ALA A 33 -20.90 -30.13 29.00
CA ALA A 33 -20.01 -29.58 30.02
C ALA A 33 -18.89 -30.57 30.31
N PHE A 34 -17.64 -30.11 30.37
CA PHE A 34 -16.48 -30.91 30.71
C PHE A 34 -15.70 -30.25 31.85
N ALA A 35 -15.55 -30.95 32.97
CA ALA A 35 -14.59 -30.57 34.00
C ALA A 35 -13.18 -30.94 33.52
N TYR A 36 -12.17 -30.15 33.89
CA TYR A 36 -10.77 -30.40 33.54
C TYR A 36 -9.83 -30.15 34.73
N ASP A 37 -8.65 -30.76 34.71
CA ASP A 37 -7.65 -30.63 35.78
C ASP A 37 -6.35 -29.93 35.32
N HIS A 38 -5.37 -29.86 36.23
CA HIS A 38 -4.04 -29.28 36.02
C HIS A 38 -3.12 -30.10 35.09
N HIS A 39 -3.62 -31.19 34.50
CA HIS A 39 -2.99 -31.94 33.41
C HIS A 39 -3.78 -31.85 32.11
N GLY A 40 -4.94 -31.19 32.11
CA GLY A 40 -5.86 -31.15 30.97
C GLY A 40 -6.61 -32.47 30.75
N ARG A 41 -6.61 -33.39 31.73
CA ARG A 41 -7.52 -34.55 31.73
C ARG A 41 -8.94 -34.02 31.85
N THR A 42 -9.91 -34.60 31.14
CA THR A 42 -11.30 -34.09 31.13
C THR A 42 -12.35 -35.15 31.43
N LYS A 43 -13.48 -34.70 31.98
CA LYS A 43 -14.61 -35.55 32.38
C LYS A 43 -15.94 -34.87 32.02
N GLU A 44 -16.78 -35.53 31.24
CA GLU A 44 -18.12 -35.01 30.90
C GLU A 44 -18.98 -34.93 32.18
N VAL A 45 -19.44 -33.72 32.51
CA VAL A 45 -20.25 -33.41 33.69
C VAL A 45 -21.74 -33.54 33.36
N PHE A 46 -22.15 -33.02 32.20
CA PHE A 46 -23.49 -33.23 31.64
C PHE A 46 -23.51 -33.10 30.11
N SER A 47 -24.51 -33.72 29.49
CA SER A 47 -24.94 -33.43 28.12
C SER A 47 -26.45 -33.27 28.07
N ILE A 48 -26.92 -32.11 27.59
CA ILE A 48 -28.34 -31.79 27.45
C ILE A 48 -28.65 -31.46 25.98
N LYS A 49 -29.73 -32.01 25.43
CA LYS A 49 -30.21 -31.68 24.08
C LYS A 49 -31.36 -30.68 24.15
N LEU A 50 -31.11 -29.47 23.66
CA LEU A 50 -32.05 -28.34 23.71
C LEU A 50 -33.00 -28.30 22.50
N SER A 51 -32.49 -28.74 21.34
CA SER A 51 -33.18 -28.63 20.06
C SER A 51 -32.79 -29.78 19.14
N GLN A 52 -33.57 -30.02 18.09
CA GLN A 52 -33.16 -30.90 16.97
C GLN A 52 -32.38 -30.14 15.88
N LYS A 53 -32.12 -28.85 16.09
CA LYS A 53 -31.31 -27.98 15.22
C LYS A 53 -30.08 -27.49 15.99
N SER A 54 -29.05 -27.05 15.27
CA SER A 54 -27.79 -26.60 15.87
C SER A 54 -27.95 -25.51 16.93
N CYS A 55 -27.15 -25.66 18.00
CA CYS A 55 -26.80 -24.59 18.91
C CYS A 55 -25.60 -23.86 18.29
N ARG A 56 -25.70 -22.55 18.06
CA ARG A 56 -24.65 -21.74 17.38
C ARG A 56 -23.90 -20.79 18.32
N GLY A 57 -24.46 -20.49 19.50
CA GLY A 57 -23.86 -19.56 20.45
C GLY A 57 -24.11 -19.96 21.90
N ILE A 58 -23.15 -19.70 22.79
CA ILE A 58 -23.21 -19.94 24.23
C ILE A 58 -22.49 -18.84 25.01
N ALA A 59 -23.19 -18.23 25.96
CA ALA A 59 -22.62 -17.26 26.90
C ALA A 59 -22.93 -17.68 28.34
N ILE A 60 -22.05 -17.33 29.27
CA ILE A 60 -22.26 -17.55 30.71
C ILE A 60 -22.49 -16.22 31.42
N ASN A 61 -23.25 -16.20 32.51
CA ASN A 61 -23.38 -15.01 33.34
C ASN A 61 -22.17 -14.78 34.26
N GLU A 62 -22.07 -13.55 34.75
CA GLU A 62 -21.02 -13.03 35.65
C GLU A 62 -20.76 -13.91 36.90
N ASP A 63 -21.80 -14.52 37.48
CA ASP A 63 -21.68 -15.43 38.64
C ASP A 63 -21.45 -16.92 38.29
N GLY A 64 -21.43 -17.28 37.01
CA GLY A 64 -21.25 -18.65 36.52
C GLY A 64 -22.47 -19.58 36.64
N GLY A 65 -23.52 -19.20 37.36
CA GLY A 65 -24.68 -20.04 37.65
C GLY A 65 -25.59 -20.37 36.45
N ARG A 66 -25.45 -19.66 35.32
CA ARG A 66 -26.36 -19.76 34.15
C ARG A 66 -25.64 -19.66 32.82
N LEU A 67 -25.92 -20.61 31.93
CA LEU A 67 -25.58 -20.55 30.51
C LEU A 67 -26.80 -20.10 29.70
N TYR A 68 -26.61 -19.12 28.83
CA TYR A 68 -27.57 -18.73 27.81
C TYR A 68 -27.12 -19.28 26.47
N THR A 69 -28.04 -19.91 25.74
CA THR A 69 -27.72 -20.66 24.51
C THR A 69 -28.70 -20.38 23.40
N VAL A 70 -28.19 -20.24 22.18
CA VAL A 70 -28.94 -19.81 21.00
C VAL A 70 -28.56 -20.62 19.76
N GLY A 71 -29.35 -20.51 18.68
CA GLY A 71 -29.02 -21.19 17.43
C GLY A 71 -30.14 -21.22 16.40
N LYS A 72 -30.07 -22.22 15.52
CA LYS A 72 -31.02 -22.46 14.41
C LYS A 72 -32.42 -22.86 14.87
N GLY A 73 -32.60 -23.05 16.18
CA GLY A 73 -33.88 -23.12 16.89
C GLY A 73 -34.66 -21.79 16.96
N LYS A 74 -34.03 -20.64 16.68
CA LYS A 74 -34.62 -19.28 16.77
C LYS A 74 -35.09 -18.88 18.18
N GLY A 75 -34.51 -19.49 19.21
CA GLY A 75 -34.88 -19.29 20.61
C GLY A 75 -33.66 -19.14 21.51
N ILE A 76 -33.90 -18.64 22.72
CA ILE A 76 -32.91 -18.54 23.80
C ILE A 76 -33.25 -19.58 24.87
N HIS A 77 -32.29 -20.40 25.27
CA HIS A 77 -32.46 -21.40 26.32
C HIS A 77 -31.47 -21.12 27.46
N THR A 78 -31.96 -21.19 28.70
CA THR A 78 -31.15 -20.94 29.91
C THR A 78 -30.91 -22.25 30.65
N ILE A 79 -29.66 -22.68 30.81
CA ILE A 79 -29.26 -23.87 31.57
C ILE A 79 -28.67 -23.44 32.94
N ASP A 80 -29.06 -24.15 33.99
CA ASP A 80 -28.46 -24.11 35.32
C ASP A 80 -27.15 -24.90 35.33
N THR A 81 -26.01 -24.26 35.61
CA THR A 81 -24.68 -24.90 35.49
C THR A 81 -24.42 -25.97 36.54
N VAL A 82 -24.98 -25.81 37.74
CA VAL A 82 -24.81 -26.74 38.88
C VAL A 82 -25.58 -28.04 38.68
N THR A 83 -26.78 -27.99 38.09
CA THR A 83 -27.64 -29.16 37.89
C THR A 83 -27.69 -29.68 36.46
N GLY A 84 -27.13 -28.95 35.49
CA GLY A 84 -27.14 -29.29 34.06
C GLY A 84 -28.54 -29.24 33.41
N LYS A 85 -29.50 -28.53 34.02
CA LYS A 85 -30.92 -28.55 33.63
C LYS A 85 -31.36 -27.26 32.97
N LEU A 86 -32.28 -27.40 32.01
CA LEU A 86 -33.00 -26.29 31.40
C LEU A 86 -33.89 -25.58 32.44
N ILE A 87 -33.61 -24.31 32.73
CA ILE A 87 -34.42 -23.42 33.58
C ILE A 87 -35.57 -22.82 32.76
N GLU A 88 -35.24 -22.24 31.60
CA GLU A 88 -36.17 -21.45 30.78
C GLU A 88 -35.89 -21.65 29.29
N SER A 89 -36.93 -21.56 28.45
CA SER A 89 -36.84 -21.65 27.00
C SER A 89 -37.75 -20.62 26.34
N ARG A 90 -37.16 -19.60 25.71
CA ARG A 90 -37.84 -18.55 24.94
C ARG A 90 -37.87 -18.94 23.47
N ALA A 91 -38.88 -19.71 23.08
CA ALA A 91 -39.13 -20.04 21.68
C ALA A 91 -39.52 -18.77 20.89
N LYS A 92 -39.06 -18.67 19.63
CA LYS A 92 -39.26 -17.49 18.77
C LYS A 92 -38.70 -16.18 19.36
N ALA A 93 -37.53 -16.26 20.00
CA ALA A 93 -36.80 -15.05 20.41
C ALA A 93 -36.41 -14.19 19.19
N HIS A 94 -36.15 -14.82 18.03
CA HIS A 94 -35.95 -14.15 16.74
C HIS A 94 -36.85 -14.79 15.66
N GLU A 95 -37.09 -14.04 14.58
CA GLU A 95 -37.78 -14.58 13.39
C GLU A 95 -36.83 -15.41 12.53
N ILE A 96 -35.51 -15.26 12.72
CA ILE A 96 -34.42 -15.92 12.00
C ILE A 96 -33.55 -16.73 12.98
N ALA A 97 -32.60 -17.51 12.45
CA ALA A 97 -31.69 -18.31 13.27
C ALA A 97 -30.60 -17.43 13.89
N ILE A 98 -30.40 -17.60 15.20
CA ILE A 98 -29.53 -16.75 16.02
C ILE A 98 -28.11 -17.31 15.98
N ASN A 99 -27.12 -16.45 15.81
CA ASN A 99 -25.70 -16.81 15.73
C ASN A 99 -24.97 -16.56 17.04
N ARG A 100 -25.11 -15.36 17.59
CA ARG A 100 -24.39 -14.94 18.80
C ARG A 100 -25.34 -14.58 19.93
N VAL A 101 -24.83 -14.78 21.13
CA VAL A 101 -25.42 -14.40 22.41
C VAL A 101 -24.28 -13.92 23.30
N GLU A 102 -24.46 -12.84 24.05
CA GLU A 102 -23.43 -12.35 24.97
C GLU A 102 -24.02 -11.73 26.24
N SER A 103 -23.38 -11.97 27.39
CA SER A 103 -23.84 -11.62 28.74
C SER A 103 -23.37 -10.21 29.16
N VAL A 104 -23.86 -9.20 28.44
CA VAL A 104 -23.54 -7.77 28.60
C VAL A 104 -23.48 -7.29 30.06
N THR A 105 -24.41 -7.71 30.92
CA THR A 105 -24.33 -7.55 32.39
C THR A 105 -25.14 -8.65 33.09
N SER A 106 -25.01 -8.81 34.41
CA SER A 106 -25.88 -9.65 35.26
C SER A 106 -27.41 -9.44 35.12
N TRP A 107 -27.88 -8.40 34.43
CA TRP A 107 -29.30 -8.17 34.11
C TRP A 107 -29.60 -7.87 32.64
N LEU A 108 -28.62 -7.97 31.73
CA LEU A 108 -28.76 -7.64 30.31
C LEU A 108 -28.02 -8.66 29.43
N LEU A 109 -28.73 -9.28 28.51
CA LEU A 109 -28.23 -10.22 27.51
C LEU A 109 -28.41 -9.62 26.11
N THR A 110 -27.47 -9.82 25.18
CA THR A 110 -27.64 -9.48 23.76
C THR A 110 -27.70 -10.73 22.89
N THR A 111 -28.39 -10.66 21.74
CA THR A 111 -28.40 -11.71 20.71
C THR A 111 -28.41 -11.12 19.29
N GLY A 112 -27.79 -11.80 18.33
CA GLY A 112 -27.73 -11.43 16.91
C GLY A 112 -28.02 -12.61 15.97
N ASP A 113 -28.70 -12.39 14.84
CA ASP A 113 -29.15 -13.42 13.90
C ASP A 113 -28.59 -13.29 12.46
N ASP A 114 -28.97 -14.23 11.58
CA ASP A 114 -28.55 -14.26 10.15
C ASP A 114 -29.10 -13.08 9.30
N GLU A 115 -29.86 -12.12 9.85
CA GLU A 115 -30.40 -10.94 9.12
C GLU A 115 -30.04 -9.61 9.82
N GLY A 116 -28.89 -9.54 10.49
CA GLY A 116 -28.38 -8.30 11.12
C GLY A 116 -29.18 -7.83 12.34
N VAL A 117 -30.16 -8.60 12.82
CA VAL A 117 -31.06 -8.15 13.88
C VAL A 117 -30.42 -8.37 15.24
N ILE A 118 -30.01 -7.28 15.89
CA ILE A 118 -29.52 -7.30 17.28
C ILE A 118 -30.70 -7.06 18.23
N LYS A 119 -30.81 -7.87 19.30
CA LYS A 119 -31.81 -7.68 20.37
C LYS A 119 -31.17 -7.66 21.75
N LEU A 120 -31.58 -6.68 22.55
CA LEU A 120 -31.22 -6.57 23.96
C LEU A 120 -32.35 -7.14 24.82
N TRP A 121 -32.02 -7.98 25.81
CA TRP A 121 -32.97 -8.70 26.66
C TRP A 121 -32.68 -8.49 28.14
N ASP A 122 -33.73 -8.30 28.91
CA ASP A 122 -33.69 -8.47 30.36
C ASP A 122 -34.01 -9.95 30.66
N PRO A 123 -33.14 -10.72 31.33
CA PRO A 123 -33.41 -12.12 31.66
C PRO A 123 -34.65 -12.33 32.55
N ARG A 124 -35.33 -11.27 33.03
CA ARG A 124 -36.60 -11.35 33.78
C ARG A 124 -37.83 -10.99 32.94
N LYS A 125 -37.68 -10.60 31.67
CA LYS A 125 -38.77 -10.18 30.76
C LYS A 125 -38.92 -11.16 29.60
N LYS A 126 -40.16 -11.30 29.09
CA LYS A 126 -40.46 -12.14 27.92
C LYS A 126 -40.08 -11.48 26.60
N GLU A 127 -40.41 -10.19 26.47
CA GLU A 127 -40.11 -9.38 25.28
C GLU A 127 -38.70 -8.79 25.36
N PRO A 128 -38.05 -8.53 24.21
CA PRO A 128 -36.78 -7.81 24.18
C PRO A 128 -36.97 -6.37 24.69
N VAL A 129 -35.97 -5.88 25.41
CA VAL A 129 -35.88 -4.47 25.85
C VAL A 129 -35.63 -3.55 24.67
N ARG A 130 -34.96 -4.04 23.61
CA ARG A 130 -34.70 -3.30 22.37
C ARG A 130 -34.41 -4.22 21.19
N LYS A 131 -34.63 -3.70 19.98
CA LYS A 131 -34.23 -4.29 18.69
C LYS A 131 -33.49 -3.21 17.87
N TYR A 132 -32.46 -3.61 17.14
CA TYR A 132 -31.73 -2.85 16.12
C TYR A 132 -31.72 -3.63 14.80
N THR A 133 -31.65 -2.93 13.66
CA THR A 133 -31.70 -3.50 12.29
C THR A 133 -30.98 -2.61 11.28
N HIS A 134 -29.80 -2.09 11.64
CA HIS A 134 -28.97 -1.24 10.77
C HIS A 134 -27.90 -2.04 10.02
N HIS A 135 -27.52 -3.21 10.54
CA HIS A 135 -26.81 -4.25 9.79
C HIS A 135 -27.77 -4.94 8.82
N PHE A 136 -27.24 -5.38 7.68
CA PHE A 136 -28.00 -6.03 6.61
C PHE A 136 -27.54 -7.45 6.28
N ASP A 137 -26.52 -7.96 6.98
CA ASP A 137 -26.08 -9.35 6.94
C ASP A 137 -25.86 -9.91 8.36
N TYR A 138 -25.43 -11.17 8.48
CA TYR A 138 -25.35 -11.91 9.72
C TYR A 138 -24.45 -11.26 10.78
N ILE A 139 -24.93 -11.21 12.03
CA ILE A 139 -24.12 -10.73 13.17
C ILE A 139 -23.05 -11.78 13.51
N THR A 140 -21.79 -11.38 13.42
CA THR A 140 -20.63 -12.26 13.55
C THR A 140 -20.11 -12.37 14.97
N ASP A 141 -20.06 -11.28 15.73
CA ASP A 141 -19.48 -11.24 17.08
C ASP A 141 -19.90 -10.02 17.93
N PHE A 142 -19.59 -10.05 19.23
CA PHE A 142 -19.96 -9.01 20.21
C PHE A 142 -18.81 -8.65 21.16
N LEU A 143 -18.64 -7.36 21.46
CA LEU A 143 -17.70 -6.87 22.50
C LEU A 143 -18.39 -5.88 23.45
N TRP A 144 -18.42 -6.20 24.74
CA TRP A 144 -18.86 -5.27 25.79
C TRP A 144 -17.74 -4.33 26.25
N LEU A 145 -18.05 -3.04 26.32
CA LEU A 145 -17.18 -1.96 26.80
C LEU A 145 -17.82 -1.30 28.02
N ASP A 146 -17.46 -1.81 29.20
CA ASP A 146 -18.11 -1.45 30.46
C ASP A 146 -17.90 0.02 30.88
N ASP A 147 -16.75 0.61 30.49
CA ASP A 147 -16.35 1.99 30.81
C ASP A 147 -17.37 3.04 30.34
N LYS A 148 -17.93 2.85 29.15
CA LYS A 148 -18.97 3.69 28.55
C LYS A 148 -20.33 2.99 28.48
N LYS A 149 -20.44 1.74 28.97
CA LYS A 149 -21.62 0.87 28.81
C LYS A 149 -22.04 0.75 27.34
N GLN A 150 -21.07 0.48 26.48
CA GLN A 150 -21.24 0.36 25.03
C GLN A 150 -21.08 -1.09 24.58
N LEU A 151 -22.03 -1.61 23.83
CA LEU A 151 -21.91 -2.88 23.11
C LEU A 151 -21.41 -2.58 21.69
N VAL A 152 -20.28 -3.16 21.31
CA VAL A 152 -19.79 -3.16 19.92
C VAL A 152 -20.25 -4.45 19.23
N THR A 153 -20.62 -4.36 17.96
CA THR A 153 -21.14 -5.47 17.17
C THR A 153 -20.43 -5.50 15.82
N THR A 154 -20.00 -6.68 15.36
CA THR A 154 -19.49 -6.88 13.99
C THR A 154 -20.50 -7.66 13.15
N SER A 155 -20.37 -7.58 11.83
CA SER A 155 -21.31 -8.15 10.86
C SER A 155 -20.59 -8.63 9.60
N GLY A 156 -21.22 -9.56 8.87
CA GLY A 156 -20.83 -9.92 7.50
C GLY A 156 -20.91 -8.75 6.53
N ASP A 157 -21.73 -7.72 6.82
CA ASP A 157 -21.91 -6.52 5.97
C ASP A 157 -20.73 -5.53 5.94
N GLY A 158 -19.53 -5.95 6.37
CA GLY A 158 -18.33 -5.14 6.35
C GLY A 158 -18.30 -3.98 7.35
N THR A 159 -19.38 -3.75 8.13
CA THR A 159 -19.43 -2.67 9.13
C THR A 159 -19.43 -3.21 10.56
N LEU A 160 -18.91 -2.39 11.49
CA LEU A 160 -19.17 -2.55 12.92
C LEU A 160 -20.11 -1.44 13.43
N SER A 161 -20.88 -1.72 14.47
CA SER A 161 -21.70 -0.73 15.15
C SER A 161 -21.43 -0.67 16.64
N VAL A 162 -21.78 0.46 17.25
CA VAL A 162 -21.58 0.73 18.67
C VAL A 162 -22.89 1.21 19.27
N ILE A 163 -23.38 0.49 20.27
CA ILE A 163 -24.67 0.71 20.91
C ILE A 163 -24.43 1.15 22.36
N ASP A 164 -24.75 2.40 22.71
CA ASP A 164 -24.88 2.79 24.12
C ASP A 164 -26.19 2.21 24.68
N VAL A 165 -26.09 1.20 25.54
CA VAL A 165 -27.29 0.50 26.05
C VAL A 165 -28.16 1.40 26.94
N ARG A 166 -27.60 2.50 27.47
CA ARG A 166 -28.28 3.50 28.32
C ARG A 166 -29.06 4.53 27.51
N ALA A 167 -28.70 4.73 26.24
CA ALA A 167 -29.50 5.51 25.30
C ALA A 167 -30.91 4.90 25.16
N ARG A 168 -31.87 5.66 24.64
CA ARG A 168 -33.26 5.19 24.42
C ARG A 168 -33.64 5.06 22.94
N THR A 169 -32.68 5.27 22.04
CA THR A 169 -32.82 5.16 20.58
C THR A 169 -32.76 3.70 20.13
N SER A 170 -33.42 3.39 19.01
CA SER A 170 -33.26 2.15 18.23
C SER A 170 -32.21 2.27 17.12
N GLU A 171 -31.38 3.31 17.19
CA GLU A 171 -30.26 3.61 16.30
C GLU A 171 -28.96 3.47 17.10
N PRO A 172 -27.86 2.98 16.50
CA PRO A 172 -26.56 2.89 17.16
C PRO A 172 -26.00 4.29 17.50
N PHE A 173 -25.10 4.35 18.47
CA PHE A 173 -24.33 5.55 18.81
C PHE A 173 -23.30 5.91 17.73
N ALA A 174 -22.73 4.90 17.07
CA ALA A 174 -21.86 5.03 15.91
C ALA A 174 -21.92 3.75 15.05
N GLN A 175 -21.59 3.86 13.77
CA GLN A 175 -21.33 2.75 12.86
C GLN A 175 -20.08 3.11 12.05
N SER A 176 -19.30 2.12 11.63
CA SER A 176 -18.17 2.34 10.73
C SER A 176 -18.65 2.56 9.29
N GLU A 177 -17.75 3.10 8.49
CA GLU A 177 -17.75 2.92 7.05
C GLU A 177 -17.53 1.43 6.72
N ASP A 178 -17.92 1.04 5.51
CA ASP A 178 -17.68 -0.31 4.98
C ASP A 178 -16.16 -0.56 4.95
N GLN A 179 -15.72 -1.69 5.51
CA GLN A 179 -14.31 -2.05 5.58
C GLN A 179 -13.81 -2.80 4.34
N GLU A 180 -14.69 -3.05 3.36
CA GLU A 180 -14.48 -3.81 2.11
C GLU A 180 -14.11 -5.29 2.34
N ASP A 181 -14.45 -5.82 3.52
CA ASP A 181 -14.08 -7.16 4.02
C ASP A 181 -15.04 -7.57 5.16
N GLU A 182 -15.47 -8.83 5.25
CA GLU A 182 -16.40 -9.26 6.32
C GLU A 182 -15.70 -9.16 7.69
N LEU A 183 -16.39 -8.63 8.70
CA LEU A 183 -15.83 -8.45 10.04
C LEU A 183 -16.24 -9.61 10.94
N LEU A 184 -15.37 -10.60 11.15
CA LEU A 184 -15.73 -11.93 11.65
C LEU A 184 -15.60 -12.11 13.18
N SER A 185 -14.67 -11.41 13.82
CA SER A 185 -14.36 -11.58 15.24
C SER A 185 -13.78 -10.31 15.87
N ILE A 186 -13.92 -10.10 17.18
CA ILE A 186 -13.60 -8.80 17.83
C ILE A 186 -13.04 -8.92 19.26
N VAL A 187 -11.93 -8.22 19.57
CA VAL A 187 -11.34 -8.17 20.93
C VAL A 187 -10.80 -6.79 21.35
N PRO A 188 -10.83 -6.45 22.66
CA PRO A 188 -10.24 -5.23 23.18
C PRO A 188 -8.72 -5.40 23.42
N ILE A 189 -7.95 -4.34 23.18
CA ILE A 189 -6.52 -4.26 23.52
C ILE A 189 -6.15 -2.91 24.15
N LYS A 190 -4.95 -2.79 24.72
CA LYS A 190 -4.43 -1.61 25.42
C LYS A 190 -5.45 -1.00 26.39
N GLY A 191 -5.96 -1.84 27.32
CA GLY A 191 -6.98 -1.44 28.29
C GLY A 191 -8.33 -1.08 27.66
N ALA A 192 -8.70 -1.78 26.59
CA ALA A 192 -9.86 -1.49 25.74
C ALA A 192 -9.88 -0.05 25.18
N THR A 193 -8.73 0.61 24.98
CA THR A 193 -8.65 1.90 24.27
C THR A 193 -8.64 1.72 22.75
N LYS A 194 -8.08 0.60 22.29
CA LYS A 194 -8.14 0.09 20.93
C LYS A 194 -8.89 -1.24 20.90
N VAL A 195 -9.38 -1.60 19.72
CA VAL A 195 -10.10 -2.85 19.45
C VAL A 195 -9.52 -3.45 18.18
N VAL A 196 -9.32 -4.77 18.15
CA VAL A 196 -8.89 -5.52 16.97
C VAL A 196 -10.07 -6.31 16.43
N VAL A 197 -10.26 -6.27 15.12
CA VAL A 197 -11.28 -7.01 14.39
C VAL A 197 -10.59 -7.93 13.38
N GLY A 198 -10.92 -9.23 13.41
CA GLY A 198 -10.44 -10.22 12.45
C GLY A 198 -11.37 -10.29 11.24
N THR A 199 -10.82 -10.45 10.04
CA THR A 199 -11.59 -10.31 8.79
C THR A 199 -11.49 -11.52 7.85
N GLN A 200 -12.33 -11.56 6.81
CA GLN A 200 -12.39 -12.67 5.84
C GLN A 200 -11.16 -12.74 4.91
N LEU A 201 -10.46 -11.62 4.65
CA LEU A 201 -9.20 -11.61 3.90
C LEU A 201 -7.94 -11.94 4.75
N GLY A 202 -8.09 -12.28 6.03
CA GLY A 202 -6.94 -12.60 6.90
C GLY A 202 -6.21 -11.38 7.46
N ILE A 203 -6.93 -10.27 7.61
CA ILE A 203 -6.41 -9.00 8.13
C ILE A 203 -6.91 -8.80 9.57
N LEU A 204 -6.07 -8.15 10.39
CA LEU A 204 -6.46 -7.62 11.70
C LEU A 204 -6.65 -6.10 11.60
N SER A 205 -7.88 -5.64 11.47
CA SER A 205 -8.23 -4.21 11.43
C SER A 205 -8.31 -3.63 12.85
N VAL A 206 -7.56 -2.56 13.13
CA VAL A 206 -7.44 -2.01 14.49
C VAL A 206 -8.17 -0.68 14.61
N PHE A 207 -9.28 -0.65 15.34
CA PHE A 207 -10.04 0.56 15.64
C PHE A 207 -9.49 1.26 16.89
N ASN A 208 -9.57 2.59 16.92
CA ASN A 208 -9.10 3.40 18.05
C ASN A 208 -10.20 4.31 18.59
N ARG A 209 -10.67 4.03 19.80
CA ARG A 209 -11.82 4.70 20.43
C ARG A 209 -11.58 6.18 20.74
N SER A 210 -10.33 6.65 20.68
CA SER A 210 -10.00 8.08 20.78
C SER A 210 -10.08 8.82 19.44
N SER A 211 -9.94 8.10 18.31
CA SER A 211 -10.07 8.64 16.95
C SER A 211 -11.53 8.62 16.49
N GLY A 212 -12.34 7.69 17.01
CA GLY A 212 -13.74 7.51 16.66
C GLY A 212 -14.05 6.04 16.39
N TRP A 213 -15.07 5.80 15.56
CA TRP A 213 -15.45 4.47 15.07
C TRP A 213 -15.74 4.46 13.56
N GLY A 214 -15.47 5.57 12.85
CA GLY A 214 -15.76 5.69 11.41
C GLY A 214 -14.93 4.74 10.56
N ASP A 215 -13.63 4.67 10.82
CA ASP A 215 -12.73 3.70 10.17
C ASP A 215 -11.73 3.14 11.21
N CYS A 216 -11.07 2.05 10.82
CA CYS A 216 -9.87 1.56 11.47
C CYS A 216 -8.74 2.62 11.42
N VAL A 217 -7.70 2.47 12.25
CA VAL A 217 -6.51 3.34 12.24
C VAL A 217 -5.22 2.60 11.90
N ASP A 218 -5.33 1.29 11.68
CA ASP A 218 -4.25 0.38 11.34
C ASP A 218 -4.86 -0.91 10.76
N ARG A 219 -4.16 -1.58 9.86
CA ARG A 219 -4.55 -2.90 9.31
C ARG A 219 -3.32 -3.78 9.24
N ILE A 220 -3.34 -4.89 9.96
CA ILE A 220 -2.20 -5.82 10.04
C ILE A 220 -2.53 -7.07 9.21
N PRO A 221 -2.01 -7.20 7.98
CA PRO A 221 -2.04 -8.45 7.25
C PRO A 221 -1.02 -9.44 7.84
N GLY A 222 -1.27 -10.73 7.69
CA GLY A 222 -0.32 -11.77 8.11
C GLY A 222 -0.86 -13.19 8.14
N HIS A 223 -2.19 -13.36 8.15
CA HIS A 223 -2.84 -14.65 8.06
C HIS A 223 -3.11 -14.99 6.58
N PRO A 224 -2.87 -16.24 6.14
CA PRO A 224 -3.09 -16.62 4.74
C PRO A 224 -4.57 -16.86 4.39
N HIS A 225 -5.42 -16.96 5.41
CA HIS A 225 -6.87 -17.15 5.34
C HIS A 225 -7.55 -16.30 6.43
N SER A 226 -8.89 -16.27 6.46
CA SER A 226 -9.70 -15.46 7.38
C SER A 226 -9.33 -15.61 8.86
N VAL A 227 -9.64 -14.60 9.68
CA VAL A 227 -9.47 -14.63 11.15
C VAL A 227 -10.85 -14.72 11.82
N ASP A 228 -11.34 -15.95 11.92
CA ASP A 228 -12.70 -16.30 12.35
C ASP A 228 -12.88 -16.26 13.89
N ALA A 229 -11.76 -16.24 14.63
CA ALA A 229 -11.71 -16.14 16.08
C ALA A 229 -10.60 -15.22 16.58
N LEU A 230 -10.91 -14.39 17.57
CA LEU A 230 -9.94 -13.63 18.36
C LEU A 230 -10.17 -13.86 19.86
N CYS A 231 -9.11 -13.88 20.65
CA CYS A 231 -9.21 -13.93 22.12
C CYS A 231 -8.14 -13.04 22.77
N ALA A 232 -8.54 -12.19 23.70
CA ALA A 232 -7.61 -11.35 24.47
C ALA A 232 -6.98 -12.16 25.61
N LEU A 233 -5.68 -11.95 25.87
CA LEU A 233 -4.99 -12.62 26.97
C LEU A 233 -5.36 -11.98 28.32
N PRO A 234 -5.58 -12.76 29.39
CA PRO A 234 -5.88 -12.21 30.70
C PRO A 234 -4.66 -11.53 31.33
N ALA A 235 -4.88 -10.47 32.11
CA ALA A 235 -3.80 -9.65 32.69
C ALA A 235 -2.94 -10.37 33.74
N SER A 236 -3.45 -11.50 34.24
CA SER A 236 -2.88 -12.43 35.21
C SER A 236 -1.90 -13.45 34.58
N LEU A 237 -1.85 -13.57 33.25
CA LEU A 237 -0.95 -14.47 32.53
C LEU A 237 0.49 -13.90 32.50
N PRO A 238 1.49 -14.60 33.08
CA PRO A 238 2.87 -14.09 33.14
C PRO A 238 3.58 -14.11 31.77
N ASN A 239 4.69 -13.36 31.70
CA ASN A 239 5.67 -13.37 30.60
C ASN A 239 5.16 -12.96 29.20
N VAL A 240 4.01 -12.27 29.12
CA VAL A 240 3.46 -11.73 27.86
C VAL A 240 2.87 -10.33 28.05
N ASP A 241 3.02 -9.44 27.04
CA ASP A 241 2.26 -8.19 27.00
C ASP A 241 0.82 -8.46 26.58
N HIS A 242 -0.01 -8.85 27.55
CA HIS A 242 -1.46 -9.01 27.39
C HIS A 242 -2.17 -7.72 26.90
N THR A 243 -1.52 -6.55 26.97
CA THR A 243 -2.09 -5.31 26.46
C THR A 243 -1.89 -5.13 24.94
N SER A 244 -1.04 -5.92 24.29
CA SER A 244 -0.86 -5.95 22.82
C SER A 244 -0.94 -7.33 22.18
N THR A 245 -0.81 -8.41 22.95
CA THR A 245 -0.77 -9.77 22.42
C THR A 245 -2.14 -10.42 22.54
N ILE A 246 -2.63 -10.93 21.42
CA ILE A 246 -3.92 -11.63 21.30
C ILE A 246 -3.70 -13.03 20.73
N LEU A 247 -4.69 -13.90 20.91
CA LEU A 247 -4.78 -15.14 20.17
C LEU A 247 -5.66 -14.93 18.94
N THR A 248 -5.26 -15.55 17.83
CA THR A 248 -5.98 -15.52 16.56
C THR A 248 -6.22 -16.94 16.08
N GLY A 249 -7.48 -17.30 15.81
CA GLY A 249 -7.86 -18.52 15.11
C GLY A 249 -8.20 -18.18 13.68
N SER A 250 -7.76 -19.01 12.75
CA SER A 250 -7.91 -18.77 11.32
C SER A 250 -8.42 -20.01 10.59
N SER A 251 -9.03 -19.79 9.43
CA SER A 251 -9.51 -20.87 8.56
C SER A 251 -8.39 -21.73 7.96
N ASP A 252 -7.12 -21.40 8.22
CA ASP A 252 -5.95 -22.23 7.91
C ASP A 252 -5.59 -23.26 9.01
N GLY A 253 -6.44 -23.41 10.02
CA GLY A 253 -6.32 -24.44 11.06
C GLY A 253 -5.45 -24.07 12.26
N PHE A 254 -4.76 -22.93 12.26
CA PHE A 254 -3.84 -22.57 13.33
C PHE A 254 -4.42 -21.55 14.32
N VAL A 255 -4.28 -21.86 15.62
CA VAL A 255 -4.30 -20.83 16.68
C VAL A 255 -2.91 -20.25 16.80
N ARG A 256 -2.77 -18.93 16.68
CA ARG A 256 -1.50 -18.20 16.81
C ARG A 256 -1.56 -17.19 17.93
N ALA A 257 -0.42 -17.00 18.61
CA ALA A 257 -0.21 -15.86 19.51
C ALA A 257 0.44 -14.72 18.72
N VAL A 258 -0.25 -13.58 18.60
CA VAL A 258 0.15 -12.45 17.76
C VAL A 258 0.25 -11.19 18.62
N GLY A 259 1.44 -10.62 18.70
CA GLY A 259 1.65 -9.26 19.17
C GLY A 259 1.16 -8.28 18.09
N VAL A 260 0.26 -7.38 18.47
CA VAL A 260 -0.30 -6.31 17.60
C VAL A 260 0.59 -5.08 17.63
N PHE A 261 1.21 -4.76 18.77
CA PHE A 261 2.04 -3.57 18.97
C PHE A 261 3.29 -3.89 19.83
N PRO A 262 4.45 -4.17 19.22
CA PRO A 262 4.72 -4.25 17.78
C PRO A 262 4.15 -5.52 17.12
N THR A 263 3.89 -5.44 15.82
CA THR A 263 3.46 -6.58 14.98
C THR A 263 4.50 -7.71 15.03
N LYS A 264 4.15 -8.83 15.67
CA LYS A 264 5.02 -10.01 15.78
C LYS A 264 4.23 -11.29 16.01
N LEU A 265 4.43 -12.30 15.16
CA LEU A 265 4.05 -13.68 15.49
C LEU A 265 4.93 -14.19 16.64
N GLN A 266 4.33 -14.53 17.77
CA GLN A 266 5.02 -15.14 18.92
C GLN A 266 5.15 -16.66 18.74
N GLY A 267 4.16 -17.30 18.11
CA GLY A 267 4.18 -18.73 17.76
C GLY A 267 2.79 -19.31 17.50
N VAL A 268 2.74 -20.60 17.20
CA VAL A 268 1.51 -21.41 17.07
C VAL A 268 1.19 -22.05 18.43
N VAL A 269 -0.05 -21.87 18.90
CA VAL A 269 -0.55 -22.36 20.20
C VAL A 269 -1.36 -23.66 20.03
N ALA A 270 -2.06 -23.81 18.91
CA ALA A 270 -2.77 -25.03 18.55
C ALA A 270 -2.89 -25.18 17.03
N ASP A 271 -3.13 -26.41 16.60
CA ASP A 271 -3.19 -26.85 15.20
C ASP A 271 -4.36 -27.84 15.05
N HIS A 272 -5.30 -27.51 14.15
CA HIS A 272 -6.48 -28.30 13.77
C HIS A 272 -6.35 -28.91 12.36
N GLY A 273 -5.17 -28.83 11.72
CA GLY A 273 -4.93 -29.34 10.37
C GLY A 273 -5.66 -28.52 9.30
N GLU A 274 -6.44 -29.19 8.46
CA GLU A 274 -7.20 -28.55 7.36
C GLU A 274 -8.54 -27.93 7.81
N TRP A 275 -8.87 -27.96 9.12
CA TRP A 275 -10.18 -27.53 9.64
C TRP A 275 -10.13 -26.11 10.23
N PRO A 276 -11.08 -25.23 9.88
CA PRO A 276 -11.03 -23.83 10.28
C PRO A 276 -11.25 -23.63 11.79
N VAL A 277 -10.48 -22.73 12.41
CA VAL A 277 -10.58 -22.44 13.85
C VAL A 277 -11.60 -21.34 14.11
N GLU A 278 -12.87 -21.72 14.09
CA GLU A 278 -13.99 -20.78 14.22
C GLU A 278 -14.08 -20.12 15.61
N ARG A 279 -13.61 -20.76 16.70
CA ARG A 279 -13.78 -20.25 18.09
C ARG A 279 -12.57 -20.51 18.99
N ILE A 280 -12.27 -19.54 19.86
CA ILE A 280 -11.25 -19.59 20.93
C ILE A 280 -11.81 -18.96 22.20
N ALA A 281 -11.61 -19.58 23.36
CA ALA A 281 -11.77 -18.94 24.66
C ALA A 281 -10.67 -19.37 25.65
N ILE A 282 -10.50 -18.61 26.73
CA ILE A 282 -9.53 -18.89 27.81
C ILE A 282 -10.29 -19.13 29.12
N GLY A 283 -9.88 -20.14 29.88
CA GLY A 283 -10.26 -20.35 31.28
C GLY A 283 -9.05 -20.24 32.20
N GLU A 284 -9.15 -19.45 33.27
CA GLU A 284 -8.05 -19.22 34.23
C GLU A 284 -7.77 -20.42 35.16
N GLY A 285 -8.59 -21.48 35.10
CA GLY A 285 -8.32 -22.72 35.83
C GLY A 285 -8.49 -22.62 37.35
N LEU A 286 -9.18 -21.59 37.85
CA LEU A 286 -9.48 -21.43 39.27
C LEU A 286 -10.30 -22.63 39.79
N ASN A 287 -9.97 -23.08 41.01
CA ASN A 287 -10.57 -24.26 41.64
C ASN A 287 -10.48 -25.55 40.79
N GLN A 288 -9.32 -25.83 40.19
CA GLN A 288 -9.00 -27.15 39.62
C GLN A 288 -9.07 -28.24 40.70
N LEU A 289 -9.68 -29.39 40.36
CA LEU A 289 -9.76 -30.58 41.21
C LEU A 289 -8.95 -31.72 40.58
N THR A 290 -8.33 -32.55 41.41
CA THR A 290 -7.63 -33.76 40.95
C THR A 290 -8.62 -34.77 40.40
N LEU A 291 -8.47 -35.14 39.12
CA LEU A 291 -9.29 -36.17 38.48
C LEU A 291 -8.62 -37.56 38.61
N ASP A 292 -8.61 -38.12 39.82
CA ASP A 292 -7.97 -39.41 40.08
C ASP A 292 -8.94 -40.60 39.96
N ASP A 293 -8.49 -41.65 39.27
CA ASP A 293 -9.26 -42.87 39.00
C ASP A 293 -9.19 -43.87 40.17
N SER A 294 -9.73 -43.49 41.34
CA SER A 294 -10.01 -44.46 42.40
C SER A 294 -11.24 -44.13 43.24
N GLU A 295 -11.87 -45.21 43.75
CA GLU A 295 -12.99 -45.25 44.70
C GLU A 295 -14.38 -44.80 44.18
N LYS A 296 -15.43 -45.32 44.83
CA LYS A 296 -16.83 -45.24 44.40
C LYS A 296 -17.70 -44.48 45.40
N GLU A 297 -17.58 -43.15 45.48
CA GLU A 297 -18.57 -42.33 46.19
C GLU A 297 -19.23 -41.29 45.28
N SER A 298 -20.50 -41.01 45.56
CA SER A 298 -21.32 -40.08 44.79
C SER A 298 -21.10 -38.65 45.24
N VAL A 299 -20.50 -37.82 44.39
CA VAL A 299 -20.32 -36.38 44.63
C VAL A 299 -21.70 -35.69 44.65
N ASP A 300 -22.23 -35.41 45.86
CA ASP A 300 -23.52 -34.72 46.05
C ASP A 300 -23.30 -33.21 46.25
N VAL A 301 -23.48 -32.43 45.19
CA VAL A 301 -23.22 -30.98 45.10
C VAL A 301 -24.34 -30.16 45.79
N ARG A 302 -24.64 -30.47 47.06
CA ARG A 302 -25.89 -30.05 47.73
C ARG A 302 -25.76 -29.38 49.11
N LYS A 303 -24.59 -28.82 49.44
CA LYS A 303 -24.44 -28.00 50.66
C LYS A 303 -23.87 -26.62 50.37
N PRO A 304 -24.62 -25.53 50.60
CA PRO A 304 -24.02 -24.20 50.78
C PRO A 304 -23.31 -24.14 52.15
N PHE A 305 -22.17 -23.46 52.21
CA PHE A 305 -21.51 -23.15 53.48
C PHE A 305 -21.86 -21.73 53.93
N ASN A 306 -22.18 -21.58 55.22
CA ASN A 306 -22.38 -20.28 55.87
C ASN A 306 -21.05 -19.72 56.36
N ALA A 307 -20.95 -18.39 56.42
CA ALA A 307 -19.84 -17.69 57.04
C ALA A 307 -20.04 -17.49 58.55
N GLY A 308 -18.95 -17.57 59.32
CA GLY A 308 -18.87 -17.18 60.74
C GLY A 308 -18.61 -18.34 61.71
N ASP A 309 -17.36 -18.50 62.17
CA ASP A 309 -16.92 -18.04 63.50
C ASP A 309 -15.38 -18.18 63.64
N SER A 310 -14.81 -17.91 64.82
CA SER A 310 -13.43 -17.45 65.02
C SER A 310 -12.44 -18.41 65.71
N ALA A 311 -11.15 -18.10 65.51
CA ALA A 311 -10.02 -18.14 66.47
C ALA A 311 -8.86 -19.13 66.19
N ASP A 312 -7.66 -18.53 66.23
CA ASP A 312 -6.34 -19.00 66.68
C ASP A 312 -5.83 -20.42 66.33
N THR A 313 -4.79 -20.47 65.48
CA THR A 313 -3.41 -20.87 65.87
C THR A 313 -2.42 -20.44 64.77
N ASP A 314 -1.27 -19.88 65.17
CA ASP A 314 -0.09 -19.72 64.29
C ASP A 314 0.67 -21.05 64.19
N ASP A 315 1.16 -21.45 62.99
CA ASP A 315 2.59 -21.47 62.62
C ASP A 315 2.81 -22.00 61.17
N GLU A 316 4.05 -21.91 60.67
CA GLU A 316 4.63 -22.50 59.43
C GLU A 316 4.16 -22.04 58.03
N SER A 317 5.07 -21.29 57.35
CA SER A 317 5.26 -21.11 55.89
C SER A 317 4.13 -20.54 55.00
N ASP A 318 4.34 -19.29 54.53
CA ASP A 318 3.65 -18.71 53.37
C ASP A 318 4.07 -19.38 52.04
N GLU A 319 3.52 -20.55 51.72
CA GLU A 319 3.40 -20.95 50.31
C GLU A 319 2.23 -20.19 49.67
N LEU A 320 2.54 -19.26 48.76
CA LEU A 320 1.55 -18.59 47.93
C LEU A 320 0.75 -19.63 47.13
N PRO A 321 -0.60 -19.53 47.06
CA PRO A 321 -1.41 -20.53 46.38
C PRO A 321 -1.00 -20.66 44.91
N GLU A 322 -0.86 -21.91 44.44
CA GLU A 322 -0.46 -22.20 43.06
C GLU A 322 -1.31 -21.40 42.06
N THR A 323 -0.65 -20.64 41.19
CA THR A 323 -1.34 -19.81 40.20
C THR A 323 -2.04 -20.70 39.19
N GLY A 324 -3.38 -20.55 39.11
CA GLY A 324 -4.23 -21.36 38.26
C GLY A 324 -3.72 -21.46 36.82
N GLN A 325 -3.67 -22.69 36.28
CA GLN A 325 -3.19 -22.89 34.92
C GLN A 325 -4.20 -22.31 33.92
N PHE A 326 -3.75 -21.36 33.10
CA PHE A 326 -4.52 -20.81 31.98
C PHE A 326 -4.62 -21.83 30.84
N TRP A 327 -5.85 -22.21 30.50
CA TRP A 327 -6.14 -23.12 29.38
C TRP A 327 -6.88 -22.37 28.27
N VAL A 328 -6.36 -22.47 27.05
CA VAL A 328 -7.10 -22.17 25.82
C VAL A 328 -7.94 -23.38 25.45
N GLY A 329 -9.23 -23.16 25.22
CA GLY A 329 -10.06 -24.04 24.42
C GLY A 329 -10.17 -23.49 23.01
N SER A 330 -9.76 -24.26 22.01
CA SER A 330 -10.01 -23.97 20.59
C SER A 330 -10.81 -25.07 19.93
N ALA A 331 -11.62 -24.69 18.94
CA ALA A 331 -12.56 -25.58 18.28
C ALA A 331 -12.70 -25.24 16.80
N GLY A 332 -12.87 -26.28 15.98
CA GLY A 332 -13.19 -26.17 14.57
C GLY A 332 -14.18 -27.25 14.13
N HIS A 333 -14.10 -27.62 12.85
CA HIS A 333 -14.97 -28.62 12.23
C HIS A 333 -14.53 -30.08 12.50
N ASP A 334 -13.41 -30.28 13.20
CA ASP A 334 -12.77 -31.57 13.51
C ASP A 334 -13.49 -32.42 14.59
N GLU A 335 -14.57 -31.90 15.19
CA GLU A 335 -15.28 -32.45 16.35
C GLU A 335 -14.41 -32.62 17.62
N LEU A 336 -13.26 -31.93 17.69
CA LEU A 336 -12.37 -31.91 18.85
C LEU A 336 -12.47 -30.57 19.58
N LEU A 337 -12.51 -30.64 20.91
CA LEU A 337 -12.12 -29.51 21.75
C LEU A 337 -10.65 -29.70 22.10
N LYS A 338 -9.78 -28.83 21.59
CA LYS A 338 -8.35 -28.85 21.94
C LYS A 338 -8.11 -27.95 23.16
N LEU A 339 -7.51 -28.52 24.20
CA LEU A 339 -7.10 -27.78 25.39
C LEU A 339 -5.58 -27.60 25.41
N THR A 340 -5.11 -26.35 25.38
CA THR A 340 -3.68 -25.99 25.48
C THR A 340 -3.42 -25.11 26.69
N ASN A 341 -2.46 -25.51 27.54
CA ASN A 341 -1.95 -24.71 28.64
C ASN A 341 -1.06 -23.57 28.09
N LEU A 342 -1.48 -22.32 28.32
CA LEU A 342 -0.75 -21.11 27.89
C LEU A 342 0.49 -20.81 28.74
N GLY A 343 0.49 -21.21 30.01
CA GLY A 343 1.63 -21.05 30.90
C GLY A 343 2.88 -21.76 30.35
N HIS A 344 2.73 -22.98 29.83
CA HIS A 344 3.82 -23.70 29.17
C HIS A 344 4.31 -22.98 27.89
N PHE A 345 3.40 -22.41 27.10
CA PHE A 345 3.73 -21.69 25.87
C PHE A 345 4.53 -20.40 26.13
N PHE A 346 4.15 -19.60 27.14
CA PHE A 346 4.81 -18.32 27.44
C PHE A 346 5.97 -18.41 28.45
N ASN A 347 6.04 -19.46 29.29
CA ASN A 347 7.14 -19.65 30.26
C ASN A 347 8.29 -20.51 29.69
N GLY A 348 8.11 -21.12 28.51
CA GLY A 348 9.09 -22.01 27.89
C GLY A 348 10.38 -21.29 27.47
N LYS A 349 11.38 -21.25 28.34
CA LYS A 349 12.78 -21.04 27.91
C LYS A 349 13.16 -22.17 26.95
N VAL A 350 13.65 -21.81 25.77
CA VAL A 350 14.44 -22.74 24.95
C VAL A 350 15.70 -23.09 25.75
N PRO A 351 16.04 -24.38 25.95
CA PRO A 351 17.31 -24.77 26.52
C PRO A 351 18.45 -24.40 25.56
N GLU A 352 19.34 -23.51 25.98
CA GLU A 352 20.69 -23.44 25.44
C GLU A 352 21.49 -24.60 26.04
N ASP A 353 21.37 -25.80 25.45
CA ASP A 353 22.41 -26.85 25.39
C ASP A 353 21.87 -28.11 24.70
N GLY A 354 22.76 -28.88 24.05
CA GLY A 354 22.51 -30.26 23.63
C GLY A 354 21.78 -30.46 22.30
N ILE A 355 22.51 -30.38 21.19
CA ILE A 355 22.28 -31.36 20.12
C ILE A 355 22.93 -32.65 20.61
N ASP A 356 22.12 -33.60 21.05
CA ASP A 356 22.55 -34.96 21.41
C ASP A 356 21.60 -35.98 20.76
N GLU A 357 22.14 -37.14 20.42
CA GLU A 357 21.61 -38.00 19.36
C GLU A 357 20.61 -39.04 19.86
N ARG A 358 19.76 -39.54 18.95
CA ARG A 358 19.06 -40.84 19.10
C ARG A 358 19.07 -41.64 17.80
N GLN A 359 20.16 -42.38 17.64
CA GLN A 359 20.16 -43.85 17.55
C GLN A 359 18.79 -44.54 17.83
N ASP A 360 18.39 -45.61 17.14
CA ASP A 360 19.02 -46.42 16.08
C ASP A 360 17.93 -46.99 15.15
N ASP A 361 18.29 -47.34 13.91
CA ASP A 361 18.27 -48.76 13.48
C ASP A 361 19.04 -48.96 12.15
N GLU A 362 19.60 -50.15 11.94
CA GLU A 362 20.66 -50.41 10.94
C GLU A 362 20.15 -50.79 9.53
N ASP A 363 20.90 -50.41 8.48
CA ASP A 363 21.61 -51.43 7.67
C ASP A 363 22.86 -50.83 6.98
N THR A 364 23.68 -51.68 6.38
CA THR A 364 25.15 -51.65 6.50
C THR A 364 25.94 -51.29 5.22
N LYS A 365 27.16 -50.76 5.44
CA LYS A 365 28.33 -50.58 4.52
C LYS A 365 28.26 -49.41 3.52
N GLY A 366 29.32 -48.60 3.33
CA GLY A 366 30.61 -48.53 4.05
C GLY A 366 31.76 -47.86 3.25
N ILE A 367 32.92 -47.71 3.91
CA ILE A 367 34.25 -47.27 3.40
C ILE A 367 34.53 -45.74 3.35
N LEU A 368 35.31 -45.28 4.35
CA LEU A 368 36.18 -44.07 4.38
C LEU A 368 37.57 -44.42 3.76
N PRO A 369 38.46 -43.48 3.31
CA PRO A 369 38.95 -42.22 3.97
C PRO A 369 38.94 -40.96 3.06
N SER A 370 39.17 -39.69 3.45
CA SER A 370 39.80 -38.96 4.59
C SER A 370 41.34 -38.72 4.53
N VAL A 371 41.76 -37.54 4.04
CA VAL A 371 43.10 -36.88 4.17
C VAL A 371 42.84 -35.36 4.00
N GLU A 372 42.87 -34.50 5.03
CA GLU A 372 44.00 -33.67 5.57
C GLU A 372 44.39 -32.41 4.75
N ASP A 373 44.76 -31.32 5.46
CA ASP A 373 44.96 -29.94 4.96
C ASP A 373 46.44 -29.53 4.77
N GLU A 374 46.68 -28.56 3.86
CA GLU A 374 47.83 -27.62 3.81
C GLU A 374 49.26 -28.25 3.60
N PRO A 375 50.33 -27.47 3.30
CA PRO A 375 50.41 -26.01 3.16
C PRO A 375 50.98 -25.46 1.84
N ALA A 376 51.03 -24.13 1.76
CA ALA A 376 51.49 -23.33 0.62
C ALA A 376 52.92 -23.58 0.07
N GLY A 377 53.10 -23.27 -1.22
CA GLY A 377 54.38 -23.14 -1.92
C GLY A 377 54.38 -22.00 -2.93
N SER A 378 55.54 -21.43 -3.24
CA SER A 378 55.71 -20.24 -4.10
C SER A 378 56.78 -20.45 -5.19
N VAL A 379 57.04 -19.40 -6.01
CA VAL A 379 57.94 -19.37 -7.20
C VAL A 379 57.33 -20.05 -8.44
N GLY A 380 57.36 -19.47 -9.64
CA GLY A 380 57.85 -18.15 -10.07
C GLY A 380 57.69 -17.94 -11.58
N GLU A 381 58.04 -16.74 -12.08
CA GLU A 381 58.03 -16.40 -13.51
C GLU A 381 59.19 -17.07 -14.29
N PRO A 382 59.09 -17.12 -15.63
CA PRO A 382 60.14 -16.46 -16.41
C PRO A 382 59.65 -15.66 -17.64
N ASP A 383 60.44 -14.63 -18.00
CA ASP A 383 60.33 -13.82 -19.23
C ASP A 383 60.46 -14.63 -20.54
N ASN A 384 59.83 -14.13 -21.61
CA ASN A 384 60.43 -13.64 -22.88
C ASN A 384 59.27 -13.27 -23.85
N ALA A 385 59.12 -12.08 -24.45
CA ALA A 385 60.01 -11.14 -25.17
C ALA A 385 60.07 -11.39 -26.71
N VAL A 386 60.57 -10.39 -27.47
CA VAL A 386 60.67 -10.32 -28.96
C VAL A 386 59.31 -9.97 -29.64
N GLN A 387 59.05 -8.72 -30.10
CA GLN A 387 59.54 -8.01 -31.32
C GLN A 387 58.94 -8.56 -32.65
N HIS A 388 58.74 -7.82 -33.75
CA HIS A 388 59.02 -6.41 -34.10
C HIS A 388 58.18 -5.99 -35.35
N SER A 389 58.18 -4.68 -35.69
CA SER A 389 58.09 -4.14 -37.09
C SER A 389 56.79 -4.32 -37.92
N SER A 390 56.43 -3.49 -38.90
CA SER A 390 56.84 -2.09 -39.24
C SER A 390 55.99 -1.49 -40.38
N ASN A 391 55.86 -0.15 -40.37
CA ASN A 391 55.93 0.76 -41.54
C ASN A 391 54.83 0.85 -42.63
N ASP A 392 54.78 2.08 -43.20
CA ASP A 392 54.59 2.44 -44.63
C ASP A 392 53.19 2.34 -45.32
N ILE A 393 52.78 3.25 -46.24
CA ILE A 393 53.19 4.65 -46.52
C ILE A 393 52.16 5.40 -47.43
N ARG A 394 51.90 6.72 -47.20
CA ARG A 394 51.35 7.73 -48.17
C ARG A 394 49.95 7.46 -48.79
N GLN A 395 49.28 8.28 -49.63
CA GLN A 395 49.43 9.61 -50.33
C GLN A 395 47.97 10.11 -50.70
N GLU A 396 47.59 11.30 -51.20
CA GLU A 396 48.21 12.58 -51.60
C GLU A 396 47.19 13.76 -51.69
N SER A 397 47.49 14.95 -51.13
CA SER A 397 47.10 16.32 -51.61
C SER A 397 45.61 16.78 -51.59
N SER A 398 45.23 18.07 -51.61
CA SER A 398 45.87 19.42 -51.46
C SER A 398 44.76 20.45 -51.08
N ASN A 399 44.86 21.80 -51.01
CA ASN A 399 45.87 22.81 -51.40
C ASN A 399 45.61 24.18 -50.67
N ILE A 400 46.54 25.15 -50.83
CA ILE A 400 46.38 26.62 -50.63
C ILE A 400 46.24 27.10 -49.14
N LYS A 401 46.88 28.16 -48.57
CA LYS A 401 47.66 29.39 -48.96
C LYS A 401 46.83 30.70 -49.00
N ASP A 402 47.27 31.93 -48.62
CA ASP A 402 48.42 32.60 -47.94
C ASP A 402 47.87 34.01 -47.48
N SER A 403 48.38 34.87 -46.56
CA SER A 403 49.44 34.88 -45.52
C SER A 403 49.27 36.09 -44.53
N ASP A 404 50.21 36.26 -43.59
CA ASP A 404 50.45 37.31 -42.55
C ASP A 404 50.77 38.78 -43.04
N PRO A 405 51.07 39.82 -42.20
CA PRO A 405 50.99 40.01 -40.72
C PRO A 405 50.51 41.42 -40.18
N ASP A 406 50.60 41.60 -38.84
CA ASP A 406 50.92 42.83 -38.05
C ASP A 406 49.87 43.92 -37.67
N THR A 407 50.28 44.82 -36.75
CA THR A 407 49.48 45.58 -35.76
C THR A 407 49.39 47.10 -35.98
N ASP A 408 48.31 47.80 -35.53
CA ASP A 408 48.43 48.91 -34.53
C ASP A 408 47.13 49.65 -34.06
N THR A 409 47.18 50.13 -32.80
CA THR A 409 46.54 51.34 -32.17
C THR A 409 45.00 51.66 -32.11
N GLU A 410 44.72 52.57 -31.14
CA GLU A 410 43.49 53.25 -30.66
C GLU A 410 42.70 54.04 -31.75
N TYR A 411 41.40 54.39 -31.64
CA TYR A 411 40.82 55.39 -30.69
C TYR A 411 39.27 55.38 -30.58
N GLU A 412 38.73 56.15 -29.61
CA GLU A 412 37.30 56.41 -29.37
C GLU A 412 36.60 57.27 -30.45
N LEU A 413 35.26 57.23 -30.52
CA LEU A 413 34.37 58.37 -30.16
C LEU A 413 32.87 58.01 -30.18
N ALA A 414 31.99 58.87 -29.65
CA ALA A 414 30.63 58.48 -29.25
C ALA A 414 29.49 59.47 -29.54
N LYS A 415 28.33 58.93 -29.94
CA LYS A 415 26.93 59.45 -29.79
C LYS A 415 26.60 60.75 -30.55
N PRO A 416 25.36 60.86 -31.07
CA PRO A 416 24.38 61.65 -30.31
C PRO A 416 22.92 61.15 -30.34
N LYS A 417 22.10 61.75 -29.47
CA LYS A 417 20.63 61.61 -29.42
C LYS A 417 19.96 62.78 -30.14
N LYS A 418 18.70 62.63 -30.53
CA LYS A 418 17.73 63.75 -30.47
C LYS A 418 16.52 63.40 -29.61
N ARG A 419 15.84 64.45 -29.13
CA ARG A 419 14.77 64.43 -28.11
C ARG A 419 13.64 65.36 -28.58
N LYS A 420 12.45 65.21 -27.99
CA LYS A 420 11.68 66.39 -27.56
C LYS A 420 11.48 66.37 -26.04
N LYS A 421 11.47 67.57 -25.45
CA LYS A 421 10.97 67.93 -24.11
C LYS A 421 9.48 68.32 -24.29
N LYS A 422 8.57 68.27 -23.31
CA LYS A 422 8.58 68.29 -21.83
C LYS A 422 8.93 69.63 -21.17
N GLU A 423 7.90 70.37 -20.76
CA GLU A 423 7.99 71.44 -19.77
C GLU A 423 7.94 70.90 -18.32
N LYS A 424 7.85 71.79 -17.33
CA LYS A 424 8.25 71.61 -15.93
C LYS A 424 7.18 72.21 -15.00
N ASP A 425 7.23 72.21 -13.66
CA ASP A 425 8.23 71.88 -12.61
C ASP A 425 7.43 71.70 -11.27
N PRO A 426 7.98 71.67 -10.02
CA PRO A 426 9.38 71.73 -9.56
C PRO A 426 9.78 70.66 -8.50
N LEU A 427 11.00 70.84 -7.93
CA LEU A 427 11.56 70.21 -6.70
C LEU A 427 11.84 68.68 -6.78
N SER A 428 13.01 68.21 -7.25
CA SER A 428 14.34 68.14 -6.57
C SER A 428 14.40 67.10 -5.44
N LEU A 429 15.27 66.08 -5.47
CA LEU A 429 16.75 66.18 -5.54
C LEU A 429 17.46 65.03 -6.32
N LYS A 430 18.79 65.06 -6.33
CA LYS A 430 19.78 64.13 -6.94
C LYS A 430 21.03 64.14 -6.02
N ARG A 431 21.98 63.19 -5.99
CA ARG A 431 22.16 61.80 -6.50
C ARG A 431 23.40 61.25 -5.78
N LYS A 432 23.57 59.92 -5.70
CA LYS A 432 24.89 59.28 -5.89
C LYS A 432 24.74 57.93 -6.59
N LYS A 433 25.85 57.33 -7.01
CA LYS A 433 25.90 56.10 -7.81
C LYS A 433 26.61 55.01 -6.99
N GLY A 434 25.94 53.89 -6.76
CA GLY A 434 26.57 52.58 -6.52
C GLY A 434 26.43 51.69 -7.76
N ARG A 435 27.09 50.54 -7.76
CA ARG A 435 26.60 49.38 -8.52
C ARG A 435 25.52 48.73 -7.66
N ASN A 436 24.38 48.41 -8.26
CA ASN A 436 23.42 47.49 -7.67
C ASN A 436 23.46 46.24 -8.54
N GLU A 437 24.03 45.17 -7.99
CA GLU A 437 23.33 43.88 -8.09
C GLU A 437 21.99 44.07 -7.39
N VAL A 438 20.92 43.50 -7.93
CA VAL A 438 19.58 43.65 -7.36
C VAL A 438 19.34 42.47 -6.44
N GLU A 439 19.74 42.62 -5.17
CA GLU A 439 19.24 41.79 -4.09
C GLU A 439 17.71 42.00 -4.01
N VAL A 440 16.96 41.00 -4.50
CA VAL A 440 15.53 40.86 -4.23
C VAL A 440 15.39 39.81 -3.13
N GLU A 441 15.89 40.12 -1.93
CA GLU A 441 15.50 39.41 -0.72
C GLU A 441 14.07 39.80 -0.35
N GLY A 442 13.11 39.30 -1.12
CA GLY A 442 11.75 39.11 -0.63
C GLY A 442 11.80 38.00 0.41
N ALA A 443 11.48 38.31 1.66
CA ALA A 443 11.43 37.30 2.71
C ALA A 443 10.34 36.26 2.37
N LEU A 444 10.72 34.98 2.36
CA LEU A 444 9.80 33.87 2.13
C LEU A 444 8.59 33.94 3.06
N THR A 445 7.43 33.55 2.56
CA THR A 445 6.21 33.44 3.36
C THR A 445 6.41 32.45 4.51
N THR A 446 5.66 32.64 5.60
CA THR A 446 5.74 31.76 6.80
C THR A 446 5.39 30.31 6.47
N ARG A 447 4.46 30.08 5.52
CA ARG A 447 4.15 28.74 4.98
C ARG A 447 5.36 28.10 4.29
N ALA A 448 6.04 28.82 3.39
CA ALA A 448 7.14 28.29 2.59
C ALA A 448 8.38 28.03 3.47
N SER A 449 8.77 29.03 4.26
CA SER A 449 9.89 28.93 5.19
C SER A 449 9.69 27.82 6.25
N GLY A 450 8.46 27.60 6.72
CA GLY A 450 8.12 26.48 7.61
C GLY A 450 8.33 25.11 6.97
N ILE A 451 7.73 24.88 5.79
CA ILE A 451 7.82 23.60 5.06
C ILE A 451 9.27 23.25 4.71
N LEU A 452 10.01 24.21 4.15
CA LEU A 452 11.41 24.02 3.77
C LEU A 452 12.30 23.73 5.00
N SER A 453 12.11 24.44 6.11
CA SER A 453 12.86 24.21 7.35
C SER A 453 12.57 22.82 7.93
N ALA A 454 11.33 22.33 7.87
CA ALA A 454 10.97 21.00 8.38
C ALA A 454 11.58 19.84 7.57
N LEU A 455 11.98 20.09 6.32
CA LEU A 455 12.75 19.18 5.47
C LEU A 455 14.28 19.45 5.51
N ASN A 456 14.75 20.29 6.44
CA ASN A 456 16.13 20.75 6.56
C ASN A 456 16.70 21.49 5.32
N ILE A 457 15.85 22.00 4.44
CA ILE A 457 16.28 22.78 3.26
C ILE A 457 16.72 24.18 3.72
N PRO A 458 17.97 24.61 3.44
CA PRO A 458 18.45 25.92 3.86
C PRO A 458 17.70 27.08 3.20
N LEU A 459 17.14 27.98 4.01
CA LEU A 459 16.55 29.23 3.54
C LEU A 459 17.64 30.22 3.07
N ASN A 460 17.27 31.12 2.15
CA ASN A 460 18.09 32.24 1.63
C ASN A 460 19.50 31.83 1.15
N LYS A 461 19.63 30.64 0.56
CA LYS A 461 20.88 30.15 -0.05
C LYS A 461 20.63 29.60 -1.45
N GLU A 462 21.65 29.69 -2.29
CA GLU A 462 21.73 28.91 -3.51
C GLU A 462 22.00 27.44 -3.15
N LEU A 463 21.18 26.52 -3.64
CA LEU A 463 21.25 25.10 -3.33
C LEU A 463 22.04 24.33 -4.40
N SER A 464 22.74 23.29 -3.96
CA SER A 464 23.44 22.35 -4.84
C SER A 464 22.44 21.43 -5.55
N GLY A 465 22.45 21.44 -6.88
CA GLY A 465 21.54 20.66 -7.71
C GLY A 465 22.07 19.30 -8.15
N VAL A 466 23.27 18.88 -7.70
CA VAL A 466 23.89 17.58 -7.98
C VAL A 466 24.21 16.86 -6.68
N TYR A 467 23.95 15.55 -6.65
CA TYR A 467 24.36 14.64 -5.58
C TYR A 467 24.96 13.35 -6.16
N ASP A 468 26.18 13.02 -5.74
CA ASP A 468 26.92 11.81 -6.13
C ASP A 468 27.52 11.06 -4.93
N GLY A 469 26.95 11.26 -3.75
CA GLY A 469 27.63 11.08 -2.46
C GLY A 469 28.03 12.41 -1.82
N GLN A 470 28.32 13.44 -2.63
CA GLN A 470 28.52 14.82 -2.18
C GLN A 470 27.59 15.78 -2.91
N TRP A 471 27.18 16.86 -2.23
CA TRP A 471 26.36 17.92 -2.80
C TRP A 471 27.22 18.94 -3.54
N LYS A 472 26.93 19.17 -4.83
CA LYS A 472 27.67 20.09 -5.71
C LYS A 472 26.79 20.65 -6.85
N GLY A 473 27.42 21.32 -7.80
CA GLY A 473 26.83 21.77 -9.06
C GLY A 473 27.64 22.91 -9.67
N SER A 474 27.92 22.84 -10.97
CA SER A 474 28.69 23.85 -11.72
C SER A 474 27.92 24.45 -12.91
N GLY A 475 26.66 24.06 -13.09
CA GLY A 475 25.79 24.52 -14.18
C GLY A 475 25.14 25.89 -13.96
N GLU A 476 24.05 26.11 -14.70
CA GLU A 476 23.21 27.30 -14.63
C GLU A 476 22.46 27.39 -13.28
N VAL A 477 21.87 28.55 -12.98
CA VAL A 477 21.05 28.73 -11.78
C VAL A 477 19.59 28.85 -12.20
N ILE A 478 18.78 27.88 -11.77
CA ILE A 478 17.32 27.86 -11.96
C ILE A 478 16.61 28.33 -10.69
N GLU A 479 15.37 28.74 -10.83
CA GLU A 479 14.52 29.22 -9.73
C GLU A 479 13.34 28.25 -9.57
N SER A 480 13.12 27.77 -8.35
CA SER A 480 11.88 27.06 -7.98
C SER A 480 10.83 28.11 -7.61
N VAL A 481 9.60 27.98 -8.14
CA VAL A 481 8.56 29.02 -8.06
C VAL A 481 7.23 28.39 -7.70
N CYS A 482 6.57 28.91 -6.65
CA CYS A 482 5.27 28.44 -6.21
C CYS A 482 4.15 28.82 -7.21
N PRO A 483 3.47 27.86 -7.86
CA PRO A 483 2.45 28.14 -8.88
C PRO A 483 1.18 28.80 -8.32
N THR A 484 1.00 28.79 -7.01
CA THR A 484 -0.11 29.44 -6.29
C THR A 484 0.07 30.95 -6.14
N THR A 485 1.32 31.46 -6.21
CA THR A 485 1.63 32.86 -5.84
C THR A 485 2.64 33.57 -6.74
N GLY A 486 3.44 32.83 -7.52
CA GLY A 486 4.61 33.38 -8.20
C GLY A 486 5.81 33.63 -7.26
N GLU A 487 5.74 33.18 -6.01
CA GLU A 487 6.80 33.27 -5.01
C GLU A 487 8.01 32.39 -5.39
N VAL A 488 9.20 32.98 -5.52
CA VAL A 488 10.45 32.22 -5.71
C VAL A 488 10.81 31.54 -4.39
N LEU A 489 10.75 30.21 -4.37
CA LEU A 489 10.99 29.37 -3.19
C LEU A 489 12.48 29.21 -2.89
N ALA A 490 13.30 29.02 -3.94
CA ALA A 490 14.75 28.86 -3.84
C ALA A 490 15.43 29.05 -5.21
N ARG A 491 16.76 29.17 -5.18
CA ARG A 491 17.64 29.16 -6.36
C ARG A 491 18.54 27.94 -6.30
N ILE A 492 18.62 27.18 -7.40
CA ILE A 492 19.33 25.88 -7.46
C ILE A 492 20.38 25.96 -8.55
N ARG A 493 21.64 25.64 -8.23
CA ARG A 493 22.73 25.50 -9.21
C ARG A 493 22.73 24.09 -9.79
N THR A 494 22.42 23.97 -11.08
CA THR A 494 22.21 22.69 -11.76
C THR A 494 23.51 21.93 -12.00
N ALA A 495 23.39 20.72 -12.55
CA ALA A 495 24.50 20.06 -13.21
C ALA A 495 24.99 20.87 -14.43
N SER A 496 26.31 20.91 -14.63
CA SER A 496 26.92 21.08 -15.95
C SER A 496 27.09 19.71 -16.64
N PRO A 497 27.34 19.65 -17.96
CA PRO A 497 27.67 18.40 -18.65
C PRO A 497 28.86 17.64 -18.03
N ALA A 498 29.81 18.34 -17.40
CA ALA A 498 30.93 17.71 -16.71
C ALA A 498 30.51 17.07 -15.38
N ASP A 499 29.63 17.73 -14.61
CA ASP A 499 29.07 17.15 -13.37
C ASP A 499 28.30 15.85 -13.67
N VAL A 500 27.59 15.79 -14.80
CA VAL A 500 26.85 14.58 -15.23
C VAL A 500 27.80 13.43 -15.50
N SER A 501 28.88 13.66 -16.26
CA SER A 501 29.87 12.61 -16.57
C SER A 501 30.56 12.10 -15.30
N GLU A 502 30.98 12.98 -14.39
CA GLU A 502 31.60 12.59 -13.11
C GLU A 502 30.62 11.81 -12.22
N THR A 503 29.34 12.21 -12.20
CA THR A 503 28.28 11.51 -11.46
C THR A 503 28.03 10.13 -12.06
N LEU A 504 27.98 10.00 -13.40
CA LEU A 504 27.84 8.71 -14.09
C LEU A 504 28.97 7.74 -13.74
N THR A 505 30.22 8.20 -13.73
CA THR A 505 31.38 7.36 -13.33
C THR A 505 31.19 6.82 -11.90
N LYS A 506 30.82 7.67 -10.94
CA LYS A 506 30.58 7.25 -9.54
C LYS A 506 29.34 6.35 -9.40
N THR A 507 28.28 6.60 -10.16
CA THR A 507 27.10 5.72 -10.20
C THR A 507 27.47 4.36 -10.81
N ARG A 508 28.42 4.30 -11.74
CA ARG A 508 28.95 3.05 -12.30
C ARG A 508 29.79 2.28 -11.28
N GLU A 509 30.66 2.96 -10.53
CA GLU A 509 31.42 2.39 -9.41
C GLU A 509 30.48 1.84 -8.32
N ALA A 510 29.44 2.61 -7.95
CA ALA A 510 28.41 2.20 -7.00
C ALA A 510 27.64 0.96 -7.46
N TYR A 511 27.28 0.86 -8.75
CA TYR A 511 26.69 -0.35 -9.33
C TYR A 511 27.60 -1.57 -9.20
N LEU A 512 28.89 -1.42 -9.52
CA LEU A 512 29.86 -2.53 -9.47
C LEU A 512 30.02 -3.09 -8.06
N GLN A 513 29.87 -2.27 -7.01
CA GLN A 513 29.81 -2.72 -5.62
C GLN A 513 28.45 -3.30 -5.23
N PHE A 514 27.34 -2.66 -5.65
CA PHE A 514 26.00 -2.98 -5.13
C PHE A 514 25.33 -4.19 -5.78
N ARG A 515 25.67 -4.51 -7.04
CA ARG A 515 25.10 -5.66 -7.77
C ARG A 515 25.30 -7.00 -7.05
N ASP A 516 26.42 -7.11 -6.33
CA ASP A 516 26.87 -8.31 -5.62
C ASP A 516 26.29 -8.39 -4.18
N VAL A 517 25.55 -7.36 -3.74
CA VAL A 517 24.73 -7.40 -2.51
C VAL A 517 23.50 -8.28 -2.75
N PRO A 518 23.23 -9.34 -1.96
CA PRO A 518 22.11 -10.24 -2.17
C PRO A 518 20.75 -9.52 -2.20
N ALA A 519 19.85 -9.91 -3.12
CA ALA A 519 18.60 -9.19 -3.35
C ALA A 519 17.76 -8.93 -2.07
N PRO A 520 17.57 -9.89 -1.13
CA PRO A 520 16.84 -9.62 0.12
C PRO A 520 17.52 -8.59 1.04
N ARG A 521 18.84 -8.39 0.94
CA ARG A 521 19.58 -7.33 1.65
C ARG A 521 19.42 -5.98 0.96
N ARG A 522 19.22 -5.95 -0.37
CA ARG A 522 18.80 -4.74 -1.11
C ARG A 522 17.35 -4.34 -0.75
N GLY A 523 16.49 -5.33 -0.52
CA GLY A 523 15.17 -5.14 0.07
C GLY A 523 15.22 -4.43 1.42
N GLU A 524 16.12 -4.81 2.34
CA GLU A 524 16.27 -4.12 3.63
C GLU A 524 16.64 -2.62 3.48
N ILE A 525 17.42 -2.24 2.47
CA ILE A 525 17.69 -0.82 2.17
C ILE A 525 16.40 -0.09 1.76
N LEU A 526 15.56 -0.72 0.95
CA LEU A 526 14.27 -0.17 0.54
C LEU A 526 13.30 -0.03 1.72
N ARG A 527 13.28 -1.01 2.63
CA ARG A 527 12.52 -0.95 3.89
C ARG A 527 12.93 0.26 4.75
N GLN A 528 14.23 0.59 4.80
CA GLN A 528 14.72 1.77 5.52
C GLN A 528 14.45 3.09 4.78
N ILE A 529 14.49 3.11 3.44
CA ILE A 529 14.05 4.28 2.63
C ILE A 529 12.57 4.56 2.93
N ARG A 530 11.72 3.53 2.89
CA ARG A 530 10.31 3.56 3.27
C ARG A 530 10.09 4.13 4.68
N GLU A 531 10.86 3.67 5.67
CA GLU A 531 10.81 4.23 7.03
C GLU A 531 11.16 5.73 7.05
N ARG A 532 12.21 6.17 6.35
CA ARG A 532 12.59 7.59 6.34
C ARG A 532 11.60 8.47 5.56
N LEU A 533 10.98 7.97 4.51
CA LEU A 533 9.88 8.63 3.79
C LEU A 533 8.63 8.75 4.65
N ALA A 534 8.21 7.68 5.34
CA ALA A 534 7.06 7.71 6.25
C ALA A 534 7.24 8.72 7.39
N ASN A 535 8.46 8.83 7.94
CA ASN A 535 8.83 9.85 8.93
C ASN A 535 8.85 11.30 8.40
N LYS A 536 8.63 11.52 7.10
CA LYS A 536 8.58 12.84 6.44
C LYS A 536 7.43 13.01 5.44
N ARG A 537 6.41 12.15 5.52
CA ARG A 537 5.32 12.09 4.52
C ARG A 537 4.53 13.39 4.44
N GLU A 538 4.19 13.97 5.59
CA GLU A 538 3.39 15.19 5.67
C GLU A 538 4.17 16.42 5.18
N GLU A 539 5.44 16.57 5.58
CA GLU A 539 6.25 17.72 5.18
C GLU A 539 6.68 17.65 3.72
N LEU A 540 7.02 16.44 3.21
CA LEU A 540 7.32 16.24 1.80
C LEU A 540 6.08 16.42 0.94
N GLY A 541 4.91 15.90 1.37
CA GLY A 541 3.64 16.14 0.69
C GLY A 541 3.28 17.63 0.64
N ALA A 542 3.53 18.38 1.71
CA ALA A 542 3.38 19.84 1.73
C ALA A 542 4.39 20.56 0.80
N LEU A 543 5.60 20.02 0.60
CA LEU A 543 6.54 20.56 -0.40
C LEU A 543 6.08 20.27 -1.83
N VAL A 544 5.59 19.06 -2.13
CA VAL A 544 4.97 18.75 -3.45
C VAL A 544 3.80 19.71 -3.70
N THR A 545 2.97 19.97 -2.68
CA THR A 545 1.85 20.93 -2.74
C THR A 545 2.34 22.34 -3.08
N LEU A 546 3.39 22.82 -2.41
CA LEU A 546 3.95 24.16 -2.55
C LEU A 546 4.68 24.39 -3.88
N GLU A 547 5.37 23.38 -4.41
CA GLU A 547 6.21 23.48 -5.61
C GLU A 547 5.49 22.99 -6.90
N MET A 548 4.72 21.90 -6.84
CA MET A 548 3.98 21.39 -8.00
C MET A 548 2.62 22.08 -8.17
N GLY A 549 1.90 22.37 -7.07
CA GLY A 549 0.59 23.02 -7.07
C GLY A 549 -0.63 22.10 -6.93
N LYS A 550 -0.44 20.78 -6.81
CA LYS A 550 -1.51 19.84 -6.45
C LYS A 550 -1.98 20.04 -5.00
N ILE A 551 -3.21 19.67 -4.69
CA ILE A 551 -3.79 19.83 -3.34
C ILE A 551 -3.08 18.93 -2.32
N ARG A 552 -3.08 19.34 -1.03
CA ARG A 552 -2.28 18.68 0.01
C ARG A 552 -2.52 17.19 0.16
N SER A 553 -3.75 16.73 0.03
CA SER A 553 -4.10 15.29 0.05
C SER A 553 -3.45 14.52 -1.11
N GLU A 554 -3.43 15.07 -2.33
CA GLU A 554 -2.71 14.46 -3.46
C GLU A 554 -1.19 14.52 -3.27
N GLY A 555 -0.66 15.57 -2.63
CA GLY A 555 0.77 15.69 -2.31
C GLY A 555 1.23 14.65 -1.28
N VAL A 556 0.46 14.44 -0.22
CA VAL A 556 0.72 13.41 0.80
C VAL A 556 0.51 12.00 0.23
N GLY A 557 -0.53 11.80 -0.58
CA GLY A 557 -0.80 10.53 -1.29
C GLY A 557 0.33 10.14 -2.24
N GLU A 558 0.94 11.09 -2.96
CA GLU A 558 2.08 10.79 -3.82
C GLU A 558 3.32 10.30 -3.04
N VAL A 559 3.55 10.81 -1.82
CA VAL A 559 4.62 10.28 -0.97
C VAL A 559 4.25 8.90 -0.42
N GLN A 560 2.96 8.64 -0.19
CA GLN A 560 2.45 7.32 0.19
C GLN A 560 2.67 6.28 -0.92
N GLU A 561 2.43 6.62 -2.19
CA GLU A 561 2.74 5.72 -3.33
C GLU A 561 4.23 5.29 -3.38
N PHE A 562 5.16 6.15 -2.94
CA PHE A 562 6.58 5.80 -2.82
C PHE A 562 6.87 4.93 -1.57
N ILE A 563 6.17 5.17 -0.46
CA ILE A 563 6.24 4.30 0.73
C ILE A 563 5.77 2.88 0.36
N ASP A 564 4.65 2.78 -0.37
CA ASP A 564 3.99 1.52 -0.71
C ASP A 564 4.75 0.72 -1.77
N ILE A 565 5.30 1.36 -2.82
CA ILE A 565 6.15 0.64 -3.79
C ILE A 565 7.45 0.15 -3.16
N CYS A 566 7.97 0.81 -2.12
CA CYS A 566 9.12 0.29 -1.39
C CYS A 566 8.75 -0.97 -0.60
N ASP A 567 7.58 -1.04 0.04
CA ASP A 567 7.11 -2.26 0.71
C ASP A 567 6.84 -3.40 -0.30
N TYR A 568 6.23 -3.11 -1.45
CA TYR A 568 6.11 -4.06 -2.56
C TYR A 568 7.49 -4.56 -3.04
N ALA A 569 8.46 -3.64 -3.20
CA ALA A 569 9.81 -3.98 -3.64
C ALA A 569 10.62 -4.77 -2.58
N VAL A 570 10.31 -4.64 -1.29
CA VAL A 570 10.83 -5.51 -0.22
C VAL A 570 10.38 -6.96 -0.46
N GLY A 571 9.09 -7.19 -0.75
CA GLY A 571 8.58 -8.52 -1.11
C GLY A 571 9.22 -9.04 -2.40
N LEU A 572 9.18 -8.22 -3.46
CA LEU A 572 9.74 -8.53 -4.78
C LEU A 572 11.24 -8.87 -4.73
N SER A 573 12.02 -8.29 -3.80
CA SER A 573 13.44 -8.62 -3.60
C SER A 573 13.72 -10.09 -3.26
N ARG A 574 12.67 -10.87 -2.93
CA ARG A 574 12.70 -12.32 -2.71
C ARG A 574 12.02 -13.12 -3.83
N MET A 575 11.48 -12.45 -4.84
CA MET A 575 10.56 -13.02 -5.86
C MET A 575 10.94 -12.67 -7.31
N MET A 576 12.08 -11.99 -7.55
CA MET A 576 12.67 -11.78 -8.89
C MET A 576 13.25 -13.09 -9.47
N ASN A 577 12.38 -14.09 -9.60
CA ASN A 577 12.76 -15.46 -9.90
C ASN A 577 13.03 -15.68 -11.39
N GLY A 578 14.01 -16.55 -11.64
CA GLY A 578 14.24 -17.14 -12.95
C GLY A 578 13.27 -18.28 -13.26
N ARG A 579 13.59 -19.07 -14.28
CA ARG A 579 12.93 -20.37 -14.55
C ARG A 579 13.94 -21.49 -14.66
N ILE A 580 13.54 -22.69 -14.24
CA ILE A 580 14.22 -23.94 -14.60
C ILE A 580 13.45 -24.52 -15.80
N VAL A 581 14.15 -24.81 -16.88
CA VAL A 581 13.60 -25.32 -18.14
C VAL A 581 14.17 -26.72 -18.38
N ALA A 582 13.29 -27.68 -18.70
CA ALA A 582 13.69 -29.05 -19.00
C ALA A 582 14.56 -29.09 -20.27
N SER A 583 15.73 -29.72 -20.18
CA SER A 583 16.61 -29.95 -21.31
C SER A 583 16.15 -31.17 -22.12
N GLU A 584 16.19 -31.06 -23.45
CA GLU A 584 16.07 -32.21 -24.37
C GLU A 584 17.29 -33.14 -24.35
N ARG A 585 18.45 -32.63 -23.89
CA ARG A 585 19.69 -33.41 -23.74
C ARG A 585 19.77 -34.04 -22.34
N PRO A 586 20.07 -35.35 -22.23
CA PRO A 586 20.41 -36.00 -20.97
C PRO A 586 21.58 -35.30 -20.26
N GLY A 587 21.63 -35.38 -18.92
CA GLY A 587 22.73 -34.83 -18.13
C GLY A 587 22.87 -33.30 -18.17
N HIS A 588 21.83 -32.58 -18.64
CA HIS A 588 21.83 -31.13 -18.78
C HIS A 588 20.62 -30.49 -18.06
N THR A 589 20.79 -29.25 -17.58
CA THR A 589 19.68 -28.38 -17.16
C THR A 589 19.77 -27.02 -17.87
N ILE A 590 18.66 -26.30 -17.98
CA ILE A 590 18.61 -24.95 -18.54
C ILE A 590 18.00 -24.02 -17.50
N LEU A 591 18.69 -22.91 -17.22
CA LEU A 591 18.23 -21.87 -16.29
C LEU A 591 18.00 -20.55 -17.04
N GLU A 592 16.81 -19.97 -16.96
CA GLU A 592 16.56 -18.58 -17.34
C GLU A 592 16.88 -17.67 -16.15
N VAL A 593 18.05 -17.02 -16.13
CA VAL A 593 18.56 -16.27 -14.97
C VAL A 593 18.42 -14.75 -15.18
N PRO A 594 17.59 -14.05 -14.40
CA PRO A 594 17.57 -12.58 -14.38
C PRO A 594 18.79 -12.05 -13.62
N ASN A 595 19.43 -11.02 -14.17
CA ASN A 595 20.60 -10.36 -13.60
C ASN A 595 20.42 -8.83 -13.62
N PRO A 596 21.11 -8.07 -12.74
CA PRO A 596 21.20 -6.62 -12.85
C PRO A 596 21.63 -6.15 -14.24
N LEU A 597 21.08 -5.02 -14.70
CA LEU A 597 21.50 -4.36 -15.93
C LEU A 597 22.79 -3.57 -15.74
N GLY A 598 22.81 -2.64 -14.78
CA GLY A 598 23.85 -1.64 -14.65
C GLY A 598 23.34 -0.32 -14.08
N VAL A 599 23.40 0.74 -14.87
CA VAL A 599 22.93 2.08 -14.49
C VAL A 599 21.58 2.38 -15.14
N VAL A 600 20.63 2.80 -14.31
CA VAL A 600 19.29 3.25 -14.70
C VAL A 600 19.24 4.77 -14.59
N ALA A 601 19.07 5.47 -15.70
CA ALA A 601 18.75 6.90 -15.68
C ALA A 601 17.24 7.09 -15.61
N VAL A 602 16.76 7.92 -14.68
CA VAL A 602 15.34 8.25 -14.52
C VAL A 602 15.14 9.73 -14.85
N LEU A 603 14.27 10.03 -15.81
CA LEU A 603 13.92 11.38 -16.23
C LEU A 603 12.42 11.61 -15.96
N SER A 604 12.07 12.19 -14.81
CA SER A 604 10.68 12.36 -14.39
C SER A 604 10.06 13.70 -14.77
N ALA A 605 8.73 13.69 -14.92
CA ALA A 605 7.91 14.88 -15.18
C ALA A 605 7.67 15.72 -13.91
N PHE A 606 7.08 16.91 -14.08
CA PHE A 606 6.80 17.84 -12.98
C PHE A 606 5.59 17.47 -12.11
N ASN A 607 4.68 16.64 -12.65
CA ASN A 607 3.33 16.48 -12.11
C ASN A 607 3.21 15.34 -11.08
N PHE A 608 4.15 14.40 -11.11
CA PHE A 608 4.41 13.44 -10.05
C PHE A 608 5.93 13.44 -9.76
N PRO A 609 6.44 14.49 -9.09
CA PRO A 609 7.87 14.70 -8.85
C PRO A 609 8.50 13.76 -7.80
N VAL A 610 7.70 12.94 -7.11
CA VAL A 610 8.12 11.92 -6.13
C VAL A 610 7.81 10.51 -6.64
N ALA A 611 6.53 10.19 -6.90
CA ALA A 611 6.09 8.81 -7.09
C ALA A 611 6.74 8.11 -8.29
N VAL A 612 6.82 8.79 -9.44
CA VAL A 612 7.45 8.25 -10.66
C VAL A 612 8.91 7.88 -10.43
N TYR A 613 9.68 8.74 -9.73
CA TYR A 613 11.05 8.41 -9.36
C TYR A 613 11.09 7.25 -8.36
N GLY A 614 10.16 7.24 -7.40
CA GLY A 614 10.02 6.18 -6.41
C GLY A 614 9.77 4.80 -7.01
N TRP A 615 8.82 4.69 -7.95
CA TRP A 615 8.53 3.45 -8.67
C TRP A 615 9.76 2.90 -9.40
N ASN A 616 10.49 3.79 -10.10
CA ASN A 616 11.72 3.43 -10.80
C ASN A 616 12.82 3.00 -9.83
N LEU A 617 13.07 3.79 -8.77
CA LEU A 617 14.14 3.52 -7.80
C LEU A 617 13.91 2.20 -7.07
N ALA A 618 12.68 1.93 -6.64
CA ALA A 618 12.33 0.73 -5.88
C ALA A 618 12.62 -0.55 -6.68
N LEU A 619 12.15 -0.61 -7.94
CA LEU A 619 12.42 -1.74 -8.83
C LEU A 619 13.91 -1.81 -9.21
N SER A 620 14.54 -0.66 -9.48
CA SER A 620 15.96 -0.55 -9.85
C SER A 620 16.89 -1.09 -8.77
N LEU A 621 16.72 -0.67 -7.51
CA LEU A 621 17.53 -1.12 -6.37
C LEU A 621 17.25 -2.57 -5.99
N ALA A 622 15.99 -3.01 -6.01
CA ALA A 622 15.65 -4.42 -5.78
C ALA A 622 16.33 -5.33 -6.82
N ALA A 623 16.34 -4.92 -8.09
CA ALA A 623 17.04 -5.60 -9.19
C ALA A 623 18.57 -5.50 -9.13
N GLY A 624 19.15 -4.67 -8.25
CA GLY A 624 20.61 -4.57 -8.04
C GLY A 624 21.33 -3.59 -8.96
N ASN A 625 20.60 -2.63 -9.52
CA ASN A 625 21.16 -1.56 -10.34
C ASN A 625 21.57 -0.34 -9.48
N ALA A 626 22.33 0.58 -10.07
CA ALA A 626 22.47 1.95 -9.57
C ALA A 626 21.58 2.91 -10.36
N THR A 627 21.13 4.00 -9.73
CA THR A 627 20.14 4.92 -10.29
C THR A 627 20.68 6.36 -10.32
N ILE A 628 20.49 7.06 -11.44
CA ILE A 628 20.81 8.48 -11.60
C ILE A 628 19.56 9.25 -12.05
N TRP A 629 19.15 10.25 -11.28
CA TRP A 629 17.89 10.98 -11.46
C TRP A 629 18.09 12.36 -12.06
N LYS A 630 17.32 12.69 -13.10
CA LYS A 630 17.19 14.05 -13.66
C LYS A 630 15.72 14.50 -13.65
N PRO A 631 15.24 15.15 -12.57
CA PRO A 631 13.85 15.57 -12.45
C PRO A 631 13.47 16.71 -13.40
N SER A 632 12.20 17.11 -13.40
CA SER A 632 11.77 18.37 -14.03
C SER A 632 12.58 19.56 -13.49
N PRO A 633 13.01 20.51 -14.35
CA PRO A 633 13.64 21.76 -13.89
C PRO A 633 12.73 22.61 -12.99
N THR A 634 11.42 22.35 -12.97
CA THR A 634 10.43 23.12 -12.20
C THR A 634 10.06 22.52 -10.84
N THR A 635 10.55 21.32 -10.51
CA THR A 635 10.34 20.69 -9.19
C THR A 635 11.65 20.25 -8.49
N PRO A 636 12.72 21.07 -8.47
CA PRO A 636 14.01 20.65 -7.94
C PRO A 636 14.06 20.53 -6.40
N LEU A 637 13.24 21.28 -5.64
CA LEU A 637 13.29 21.21 -4.17
C LEU A 637 12.75 19.88 -3.66
N THR A 638 11.64 19.42 -4.23
CA THR A 638 11.07 18.10 -4.01
C THR A 638 12.12 17.01 -4.24
N SER A 639 12.87 17.13 -5.34
CA SER A 639 13.93 16.18 -5.68
C SER A 639 15.12 16.24 -4.72
N ILE A 640 15.55 17.44 -4.30
CA ILE A 640 16.61 17.62 -3.30
C ILE A 640 16.18 17.01 -1.95
N ALA A 641 14.92 17.18 -1.54
CA ALA A 641 14.38 16.60 -0.31
C ALA A 641 14.39 15.06 -0.36
N VAL A 642 13.84 14.46 -1.42
CA VAL A 642 13.83 13.00 -1.63
C VAL A 642 15.25 12.43 -1.65
N THR A 643 16.17 13.03 -2.43
CA THR A 643 17.56 12.59 -2.48
C THR A 643 18.25 12.70 -1.13
N SER A 644 17.97 13.74 -0.33
CA SER A 644 18.52 13.89 1.02
C SER A 644 18.03 12.79 1.98
N ILE A 645 16.74 12.43 1.91
CA ILE A 645 16.12 11.37 2.70
C ILE A 645 16.76 10.00 2.39
N ILE A 646 17.02 9.71 1.11
CA ILE A 646 17.67 8.47 0.66
C ILE A 646 19.17 8.46 1.02
N ALA A 647 19.86 9.59 0.85
CA ALA A 647 21.28 9.74 1.16
C ALA A 647 21.61 9.39 2.63
N GLU A 648 20.73 9.73 3.57
CA GLU A 648 20.86 9.29 4.97
C GLU A 648 20.88 7.76 5.12
N VAL A 649 20.03 7.04 4.38
CA VAL A 649 19.91 5.58 4.48
C VAL A 649 21.13 4.92 3.86
N LEU A 650 21.57 5.38 2.69
CA LEU A 650 22.77 4.86 2.03
C LEU A 650 24.01 5.05 2.93
N SER A 651 24.17 6.26 3.50
CA SER A 651 25.25 6.57 4.44
C SER A 651 25.23 5.67 5.69
N LYS A 652 24.06 5.48 6.33
CA LYS A 652 23.90 4.60 7.50
C LYS A 652 24.25 3.13 7.22
N ASN A 653 24.12 2.68 5.97
CA ASN A 653 24.47 1.32 5.55
C ASN A 653 25.87 1.22 4.92
N ASN A 654 26.68 2.29 4.93
CA ASN A 654 28.00 2.39 4.29
C ASN A 654 27.96 2.12 2.76
N LEU A 655 26.84 2.45 2.11
CA LEU A 655 26.68 2.35 0.66
C LEU A 655 27.06 3.69 -0.03
N PRO A 656 27.64 3.66 -1.24
CA PRO A 656 27.95 4.89 -1.98
C PRO A 656 26.69 5.69 -2.30
N GLY A 657 26.69 7.00 -2.00
CA GLY A 657 25.54 7.87 -2.28
C GLY A 657 25.19 7.97 -3.77
N ALA A 658 26.17 7.80 -4.66
CA ALA A 658 25.97 7.72 -6.12
C ALA A 658 25.09 6.54 -6.59
N LEU A 659 24.74 5.60 -5.70
CA LEU A 659 23.75 4.54 -5.95
C LEU A 659 22.34 5.12 -6.22
N ALA A 660 22.04 6.30 -5.66
CA ALA A 660 20.83 7.08 -5.91
C ALA A 660 21.23 8.55 -6.21
N GLY A 661 22.00 8.75 -7.27
CA GLY A 661 22.52 10.06 -7.67
C GLY A 661 21.45 10.99 -8.22
N LEU A 662 21.67 12.31 -8.11
CA LEU A 662 20.80 13.37 -8.62
C LEU A 662 21.61 14.33 -9.51
N VAL A 663 21.05 14.72 -10.65
CA VAL A 663 21.55 15.78 -11.53
C VAL A 663 20.38 16.64 -12.02
N THR A 664 20.07 17.72 -11.33
CA THR A 664 19.06 18.69 -11.80
C THR A 664 19.57 19.48 -13.02
N GLY A 665 18.65 20.00 -13.82
CA GLY A 665 18.96 20.86 -14.97
C GLY A 665 18.06 20.63 -16.19
N GLY A 666 18.21 21.50 -17.19
CA GLY A 666 17.38 21.52 -18.40
C GLY A 666 17.65 20.40 -19.41
N GLN A 667 17.41 20.70 -20.69
CA GLN A 667 17.63 19.78 -21.81
C GLN A 667 19.09 19.28 -21.93
N PRO A 668 20.15 20.12 -21.82
CA PRO A 668 21.53 19.66 -22.03
C PRO A 668 21.98 18.57 -21.05
N VAL A 669 21.50 18.63 -19.79
CA VAL A 669 21.77 17.60 -18.76
C VAL A 669 21.10 16.27 -19.14
N GLY A 670 19.87 16.34 -19.69
CA GLY A 670 19.16 15.16 -20.19
C GLY A 670 19.82 14.53 -21.42
N GLU A 671 20.30 15.35 -22.36
CA GLU A 671 20.96 14.87 -23.59
C GLU A 671 22.22 14.04 -23.29
N VAL A 672 23.03 14.45 -22.29
CA VAL A 672 24.21 13.69 -21.84
C VAL A 672 23.82 12.32 -21.27
N LEU A 673 22.85 12.26 -20.36
CA LEU A 673 22.37 10.99 -19.78
C LEU A 673 21.78 10.05 -20.85
N VAL A 674 20.93 10.60 -21.71
CA VAL A 674 20.21 9.86 -22.74
C VAL A 674 21.18 9.32 -23.80
N GLY A 675 22.20 10.09 -24.18
CA GLY A 675 23.23 9.69 -25.13
C GLY A 675 24.35 8.80 -24.57
N SER A 676 24.54 8.72 -23.25
CA SER A 676 25.66 7.97 -22.66
C SER A 676 25.52 6.46 -22.81
N LYS A 677 26.62 5.80 -23.21
CA LYS A 677 26.71 4.33 -23.29
C LYS A 677 26.87 3.66 -21.93
N GLU A 678 27.14 4.42 -20.86
CA GLU A 678 27.28 3.91 -19.49
C GLU A 678 25.92 3.67 -18.79
N VAL A 679 24.82 4.05 -19.43
CA VAL A 679 23.44 3.92 -18.96
C VAL A 679 22.72 2.82 -19.76
N GLU A 680 22.59 1.62 -19.19
CA GLU A 680 21.91 0.49 -19.85
C GLU A 680 20.40 0.71 -20.04
N LEU A 681 19.75 1.43 -19.12
CA LEU A 681 18.31 1.72 -19.15
C LEU A 681 18.03 3.20 -18.91
N VAL A 682 17.22 3.80 -19.78
CA VAL A 682 16.61 5.11 -19.54
C VAL A 682 15.12 4.93 -19.29
N SER A 683 14.63 5.25 -18.09
CA SER A 683 13.20 5.53 -17.92
C SER A 683 12.95 7.01 -18.14
N PHE A 684 11.96 7.34 -18.97
CA PHE A 684 11.56 8.71 -19.25
C PHE A 684 10.05 8.85 -19.17
N THR A 685 9.62 9.84 -18.38
CA THR A 685 8.22 10.17 -18.16
C THR A 685 7.96 11.62 -18.62
N GLY A 686 7.00 11.84 -19.52
CA GLY A 686 6.66 13.18 -20.01
C GLY A 686 6.09 13.24 -21.42
N SER A 687 6.05 14.42 -22.04
CA SER A 687 5.34 14.61 -23.32
C SER A 687 5.83 13.68 -24.44
N GLU A 688 4.89 13.17 -25.26
CA GLU A 688 5.14 12.28 -26.41
C GLU A 688 6.24 12.79 -27.35
N ARG A 689 6.27 14.12 -27.57
CA ARG A 689 7.26 14.81 -28.41
C ARG A 689 8.69 14.61 -27.92
N VAL A 690 8.91 14.65 -26.61
CA VAL A 690 10.25 14.46 -26.00
C VAL A 690 10.55 12.97 -25.85
N GLY A 691 9.56 12.15 -25.48
CA GLY A 691 9.72 10.69 -25.42
C GLY A 691 10.17 10.08 -26.74
N ARG A 692 9.69 10.60 -27.89
CA ARG A 692 10.18 10.21 -29.22
C ARG A 692 11.67 10.50 -29.42
N ILE A 693 12.14 11.68 -29.01
CA ILE A 693 13.55 12.09 -29.12
C ILE A 693 14.42 11.20 -28.22
N VAL A 694 13.97 10.95 -26.99
CA VAL A 694 14.67 10.08 -26.03
C VAL A 694 14.75 8.65 -26.55
N GLY A 695 13.64 8.04 -26.97
CA GLY A 695 13.62 6.69 -27.52
C GLY A 695 14.51 6.53 -28.76
N GLN A 696 14.51 7.53 -29.66
CA GLN A 696 15.39 7.55 -30.84
C GLN A 696 16.88 7.60 -30.44
N ALA A 697 17.25 8.44 -29.48
CA ALA A 697 18.63 8.54 -29.00
C ALA A 697 19.08 7.26 -28.27
N VAL A 698 18.24 6.69 -27.39
CA VAL A 698 18.54 5.45 -26.65
C VAL A 698 18.69 4.24 -27.59
N VAL A 699 17.79 4.06 -28.56
CA VAL A 699 17.88 2.93 -29.49
C VAL A 699 19.07 3.06 -30.45
N SER A 700 19.48 4.29 -30.81
CA SER A 700 20.68 4.52 -31.65
C SER A 700 21.98 4.01 -31.04
N ARG A 701 22.02 3.81 -29.71
CA ARG A 701 23.14 3.23 -28.95
C ARG A 701 22.83 1.86 -28.36
N PHE A 702 21.73 1.22 -28.79
CA PHE A 702 21.23 -0.08 -28.30
C PHE A 702 20.96 -0.14 -26.78
N GLY A 703 20.59 0.98 -26.15
CA GLY A 703 20.11 0.98 -24.76
C GLY A 703 18.67 0.48 -24.65
N LYS A 704 18.24 0.11 -23.43
CA LYS A 704 16.82 -0.14 -23.11
C LYS A 704 16.14 1.19 -22.76
N SER A 705 14.85 1.30 -23.07
CA SER A 705 14.02 2.43 -22.63
C SER A 705 12.70 1.98 -22.01
N ILE A 706 12.32 2.58 -20.88
CA ILE A 706 10.94 2.65 -20.42
C ILE A 706 10.43 4.04 -20.81
N LEU A 707 9.26 4.11 -21.44
CA LEU A 707 8.67 5.36 -21.92
C LEU A 707 7.23 5.45 -21.41
N GLU A 708 6.98 6.38 -20.50
CA GLU A 708 5.65 6.69 -19.95
C GLU A 708 5.22 8.09 -20.36
N LEU A 709 4.46 8.16 -21.45
CA LEU A 709 4.22 9.41 -22.18
C LEU A 709 2.79 9.93 -22.02
N GLY A 710 2.36 10.81 -22.93
CA GLY A 710 1.08 11.51 -22.84
C GLY A 710 -0.15 10.59 -22.82
N GLY A 711 -1.21 11.05 -22.15
CA GLY A 711 -2.47 10.32 -21.98
C GLY A 711 -3.67 11.16 -22.39
N ASN A 712 -4.42 10.68 -23.38
CA ASN A 712 -5.64 11.32 -23.89
C ASN A 712 -6.85 10.45 -23.53
N ASN A 713 -7.03 10.26 -22.23
CA ASN A 713 -7.86 9.19 -21.66
C ASN A 713 -9.36 9.47 -21.85
N ALA A 714 -10.12 8.43 -22.17
CA ALA A 714 -11.56 8.52 -22.39
C ALA A 714 -12.36 7.75 -21.33
N SER A 715 -13.54 8.28 -21.03
CA SER A 715 -14.55 7.62 -20.20
C SER A 715 -15.83 7.44 -21.01
N ILE A 716 -16.31 6.20 -21.13
CA ILE A 716 -17.52 5.80 -21.86
C ILE A 716 -18.63 5.48 -20.87
N VAL A 717 -19.79 6.10 -20.99
CA VAL A 717 -20.93 5.88 -20.08
C VAL A 717 -22.13 5.33 -20.85
N MET A 718 -22.53 4.09 -20.52
CA MET A 718 -23.68 3.38 -21.12
C MET A 718 -25.01 3.74 -20.42
N PRO A 719 -26.19 3.43 -21.01
CA PRO A 719 -27.50 3.71 -20.41
C PRO A 719 -27.76 3.03 -19.06
N ASP A 720 -27.11 1.90 -18.84
CA ASP A 720 -27.26 1.06 -17.65
C ASP A 720 -26.22 1.38 -16.55
N ALA A 721 -25.35 2.36 -16.80
CA ALA A 721 -24.35 2.83 -15.85
C ALA A 721 -24.98 3.40 -14.58
N ASP A 722 -24.30 3.22 -13.45
CA ASP A 722 -24.71 3.90 -12.22
C ASP A 722 -24.31 5.39 -12.27
N LEU A 723 -25.30 6.26 -12.50
CA LEU A 723 -25.07 7.72 -12.58
C LEU A 723 -24.77 8.37 -11.21
N SER A 724 -24.87 7.64 -10.09
CA SER A 724 -24.39 8.11 -8.79
C SER A 724 -22.89 7.87 -8.61
N LEU A 725 -22.33 6.84 -9.26
CA LEU A 725 -20.91 6.50 -9.25
C LEU A 725 -20.14 7.17 -10.42
N ALA A 726 -20.68 7.07 -11.63
CA ALA A 726 -20.01 7.52 -12.85
C ALA A 726 -19.84 9.04 -12.94
N VAL A 727 -20.79 9.84 -12.41
CA VAL A 727 -20.69 11.30 -12.45
C VAL A 727 -19.56 11.81 -11.52
N PRO A 728 -19.45 11.41 -10.24
CA PRO A 728 -18.29 11.72 -9.41
C PRO A 728 -16.97 11.16 -9.95
N GLY A 729 -16.95 9.92 -10.48
CA GLY A 729 -15.74 9.32 -11.04
C GLY A 729 -15.18 10.08 -12.25
N VAL A 730 -16.06 10.51 -13.17
CA VAL A 730 -15.68 11.37 -14.31
C VAL A 730 -15.25 12.75 -13.85
N PHE A 731 -15.96 13.35 -12.88
CA PHE A 731 -15.63 14.65 -12.31
C PHE A 731 -14.23 14.67 -11.68
N PHE A 732 -13.92 13.73 -10.79
CA PHE A 732 -12.59 13.63 -10.17
C PHE A 732 -11.50 13.33 -11.20
N GLY A 733 -11.76 12.45 -12.16
CA GLY A 733 -10.80 12.13 -13.23
C GLY A 733 -10.49 13.32 -14.15
N ALA A 734 -11.43 14.23 -14.38
CA ALA A 734 -11.25 15.41 -15.23
C ALA A 734 -10.68 16.64 -14.49
N VAL A 735 -11.02 16.81 -13.20
CA VAL A 735 -10.68 18.00 -12.40
C VAL A 735 -9.46 17.80 -11.51
N GLY A 736 -9.21 16.56 -11.03
CA GLY A 736 -8.11 16.23 -10.12
C GLY A 736 -6.74 16.70 -10.62
N THR A 737 -5.89 17.16 -9.70
CA THR A 737 -4.59 17.79 -10.04
C THR A 737 -4.70 18.96 -11.05
N ALA A 738 -5.86 19.63 -11.12
CA ALA A 738 -6.21 20.59 -12.17
C ALA A 738 -6.07 20.04 -13.60
N GLY A 739 -6.40 18.75 -13.81
CA GLY A 739 -6.29 18.05 -15.10
C GLY A 739 -4.85 17.70 -15.53
N GLN A 740 -3.87 17.87 -14.62
CA GLN A 740 -2.44 17.68 -14.88
C GLN A 740 -1.93 16.27 -14.50
N ARG A 741 -2.80 15.27 -14.41
CA ARG A 741 -2.38 13.87 -14.40
C ARG A 741 -2.16 13.41 -15.84
N CYS A 742 -1.24 12.48 -16.07
CA CYS A 742 -1.18 11.72 -17.33
C CYS A 742 -2.48 10.90 -17.53
N THR A 743 -3.07 10.41 -16.44
CA THR A 743 -4.32 9.63 -16.41
C THR A 743 -5.62 10.46 -16.39
N SER A 744 -5.57 11.79 -16.55
CA SER A 744 -6.77 12.65 -16.47
C SER A 744 -7.80 12.29 -17.54
N THR A 745 -9.09 12.27 -17.20
CA THR A 745 -10.18 12.13 -18.18
C THR A 745 -10.22 13.39 -19.06
N ARG A 746 -9.88 13.27 -20.34
CA ARG A 746 -9.92 14.39 -21.31
C ARG A 746 -11.08 14.28 -22.29
N ARG A 747 -11.57 13.05 -22.51
CA ARG A 747 -12.68 12.72 -23.41
C ARG A 747 -13.80 12.04 -22.64
N LEU A 748 -15.03 12.49 -22.80
CA LEU A 748 -16.22 11.89 -22.20
C LEU A 748 -17.19 11.49 -23.31
N PHE A 749 -17.45 10.19 -23.44
CA PHE A 749 -18.41 9.65 -24.40
C PHE A 749 -19.65 9.21 -23.63
N LEU A 750 -20.79 9.81 -23.95
CA LEU A 750 -22.08 9.56 -23.29
C LEU A 750 -23.05 8.92 -24.28
N HIS A 751 -23.72 7.84 -23.88
CA HIS A 751 -24.83 7.34 -24.68
C HIS A 751 -25.97 8.38 -24.73
N ARG A 752 -26.61 8.53 -25.89
CA ARG A 752 -27.63 9.55 -26.17
C ARG A 752 -28.69 9.70 -25.07
N ASP A 753 -29.26 8.59 -24.63
CA ASP A 753 -30.33 8.54 -23.62
C ASP A 753 -30.00 9.19 -22.27
N ILE A 754 -28.74 9.09 -21.81
CA ILE A 754 -28.31 9.63 -20.50
C ILE A 754 -27.63 10.98 -20.60
N ALA A 755 -27.16 11.39 -21.79
CA ALA A 755 -26.30 12.56 -21.96
C ALA A 755 -26.89 13.86 -21.36
N PRO A 756 -28.19 14.19 -21.51
CA PRO A 756 -28.76 15.41 -20.92
C PRO A 756 -28.75 15.41 -19.39
N GLU A 757 -29.03 14.27 -18.75
CA GLU A 757 -29.01 14.15 -17.29
C GLU A 757 -27.58 14.15 -16.75
N PHE A 758 -26.69 13.36 -17.36
CA PHE A 758 -25.28 13.29 -16.96
C PHE A 758 -24.64 14.67 -16.98
N LEU A 759 -24.82 15.43 -18.07
CA LEU A 759 -24.26 16.77 -18.20
C LEU A 759 -24.88 17.77 -17.22
N GLN A 760 -26.18 17.65 -16.89
CA GLN A 760 -26.78 18.49 -15.85
C GLN A 760 -26.22 18.19 -14.45
N ARG A 761 -26.00 16.90 -14.12
CA ARG A 761 -25.38 16.49 -12.85
C ARG A 761 -23.91 16.94 -12.79
N LEU A 762 -23.14 16.76 -13.87
CA LEU A 762 -21.73 17.13 -13.95
C LEU A 762 -21.50 18.64 -13.84
N GLN A 763 -22.32 19.46 -14.53
CA GLN A 763 -22.25 20.93 -14.42
C GLN A 763 -22.49 21.43 -12.98
N LYS A 764 -23.35 20.77 -12.19
CA LYS A 764 -23.57 21.12 -10.78
C LYS A 764 -22.33 20.86 -9.92
N LEU A 765 -21.59 19.78 -10.18
CA LEU A 765 -20.32 19.51 -9.48
C LEU A 765 -19.25 20.53 -9.87
N TYR A 766 -19.08 20.82 -11.17
CA TYR A 766 -18.16 21.86 -11.65
C TYR A 766 -18.48 23.24 -11.04
N ALA A 767 -19.76 23.61 -10.96
CA ALA A 767 -20.21 24.86 -10.32
C ALA A 767 -20.05 24.89 -8.79
N SER A 768 -19.79 23.76 -8.13
CA SER A 768 -19.54 23.68 -6.69
C SER A 768 -18.07 23.83 -6.30
N LEU A 769 -17.15 23.79 -7.26
CA LEU A 769 -15.71 23.85 -7.03
C LEU A 769 -15.26 25.19 -6.44
N LYS A 770 -14.36 25.09 -5.45
CA LYS A 770 -13.67 26.21 -4.84
C LYS A 770 -12.18 26.13 -5.18
N PRO A 771 -11.65 26.99 -6.07
CA PRO A 771 -10.21 27.19 -6.16
C PRO A 771 -9.70 27.85 -4.87
N GLY A 772 -8.45 27.58 -4.49
CA GLY A 772 -7.84 28.10 -3.27
C GLY A 772 -6.36 27.80 -3.17
N ASP A 773 -5.75 28.11 -2.03
CA ASP A 773 -4.39 27.66 -1.73
C ASP A 773 -4.41 26.13 -1.59
N PRO A 774 -3.64 25.36 -2.38
CA PRO A 774 -3.64 23.90 -2.29
C PRO A 774 -3.13 23.36 -0.94
N LEU A 775 -2.54 24.22 -0.10
CA LEU A 775 -2.18 23.93 1.30
C LEU A 775 -3.35 24.04 2.30
N ASP A 776 -4.50 24.60 1.91
CA ASP A 776 -5.73 24.56 2.71
C ASP A 776 -6.45 23.22 2.46
N ASP A 777 -6.70 22.47 3.54
CA ASP A 777 -7.35 21.15 3.48
C ASP A 777 -8.79 21.18 2.89
N ASN A 778 -9.40 22.37 2.73
CA ASN A 778 -10.70 22.58 2.09
C ASN A 778 -10.61 22.84 0.57
N THR A 779 -9.41 23.02 -0.01
CA THR A 779 -9.22 23.32 -1.42
C THR A 779 -9.35 22.06 -2.27
N LEU A 780 -10.27 22.08 -3.24
CA LEU A 780 -10.48 20.98 -4.20
C LEU A 780 -9.89 21.27 -5.60
N LEU A 781 -9.35 22.47 -5.83
CA LEU A 781 -8.73 22.87 -7.09
C LEU A 781 -7.55 23.81 -6.85
N GLY A 782 -6.34 23.30 -7.13
CA GLY A 782 -5.11 24.10 -7.19
C GLY A 782 -4.90 24.81 -8.54
N PRO A 783 -3.81 25.58 -8.68
CA PRO A 783 -3.42 26.22 -9.93
C PRO A 783 -2.87 25.24 -10.99
N LEU A 784 -2.74 25.70 -12.23
CA LEU A 784 -1.84 25.06 -13.19
C LEU A 784 -0.37 25.25 -12.76
N HIS A 785 0.51 24.34 -13.17
CA HIS A 785 1.89 24.36 -12.70
C HIS A 785 2.73 25.52 -13.26
N THR A 786 2.37 26.09 -14.43
CA THR A 786 3.13 27.22 -15.02
C THR A 786 2.23 28.18 -15.81
N PRO A 787 2.66 29.45 -16.01
CA PRO A 787 2.00 30.38 -16.94
C PRO A 787 1.95 29.85 -18.38
N ALA A 788 2.90 29.00 -18.79
CA ALA A 788 2.90 28.36 -20.10
C ALA A 788 1.72 27.37 -20.26
N ALA A 789 1.32 26.70 -19.18
CA ALA A 789 0.12 25.86 -19.17
C ALA A 789 -1.17 26.68 -19.23
N VAL A 790 -1.22 27.87 -18.61
CA VAL A 790 -2.35 28.82 -18.74
C VAL A 790 -2.50 29.25 -20.20
N ASN A 791 -1.43 29.69 -20.86
CA ASN A 791 -1.43 30.06 -22.28
C ASN A 791 -1.91 28.90 -23.19
N LEU A 792 -1.50 27.66 -22.89
CA LEU A 792 -1.94 26.46 -23.62
C LEU A 792 -3.45 26.21 -23.44
N TYR A 793 -3.95 26.29 -22.21
CA TYR A 793 -5.37 26.19 -21.87
C TYR A 793 -6.18 27.26 -22.62
N GLU A 794 -5.80 28.54 -22.53
CA GLU A 794 -6.49 29.65 -23.20
C GLU A 794 -6.51 29.47 -24.72
N SER A 795 -5.40 29.05 -25.32
CA SER A 795 -5.33 28.78 -26.77
C SER A 795 -6.22 27.62 -27.23
N THR A 796 -6.52 26.66 -26.35
CA THR A 796 -7.38 25.51 -26.65
C THR A 796 -8.86 25.86 -26.43
N VAL A 797 -9.15 26.69 -25.42
CA VAL A 797 -10.49 27.28 -25.22
C VAL A 797 -10.87 28.22 -26.36
N GLU A 798 -9.93 29.04 -26.86
CA GLU A 798 -10.20 29.89 -28.02
C GLU A 798 -10.36 29.07 -29.31
N TYR A 799 -9.62 27.97 -29.44
CA TYR A 799 -9.84 27.02 -30.54
C TYR A 799 -11.24 26.37 -30.47
N LEU A 800 -11.70 25.95 -29.30
CA LEU A 800 -13.06 25.45 -29.07
C LEU A 800 -14.14 26.46 -29.51
N ARG A 801 -13.95 27.75 -29.24
CA ARG A 801 -14.83 28.82 -29.75
C ARG A 801 -14.79 28.93 -31.28
N SER A 802 -13.61 28.79 -31.88
CA SER A 802 -13.43 28.90 -33.34
C SER A 802 -14.06 27.75 -34.15
N ILE A 803 -14.45 26.66 -33.49
CA ILE A 803 -15.17 25.51 -34.08
C ILE A 803 -16.63 25.41 -33.59
N ASP A 804 -17.18 26.52 -33.07
CA ASP A 804 -18.56 26.64 -32.56
C ASP A 804 -18.94 25.60 -31.47
N ALA A 805 -17.99 25.12 -30.67
CA ALA A 805 -18.27 24.14 -29.61
C ALA A 805 -19.08 24.75 -28.44
N ASP A 806 -20.04 23.98 -27.90
CA ASP A 806 -20.82 24.42 -26.73
C ASP A 806 -19.97 24.32 -25.46
N ILE A 807 -19.41 25.43 -25.00
CA ILE A 807 -18.75 25.52 -23.68
C ILE A 807 -19.85 25.60 -22.62
N LEU A 808 -20.15 24.47 -21.97
CA LEU A 808 -21.20 24.36 -20.95
C LEU A 808 -20.78 24.98 -19.61
N PHE A 809 -19.49 24.92 -19.30
CA PHE A 809 -18.92 25.49 -18.09
C PHE A 809 -17.44 25.86 -18.32
N GLY A 810 -16.95 26.89 -17.63
CA GLY A 810 -15.54 27.30 -17.63
C GLY A 810 -15.13 28.20 -18.80
N GLY A 811 -13.92 27.99 -19.31
CA GLY A 811 -13.36 28.72 -20.45
C GLY A 811 -12.70 30.06 -20.13
N LYS A 812 -12.31 30.31 -18.87
CA LYS A 812 -11.58 31.52 -18.43
C LYS A 812 -10.51 31.19 -17.38
N GLY A 813 -9.63 32.14 -17.08
CA GLY A 813 -8.88 32.18 -15.83
C GLY A 813 -9.79 32.48 -14.61
N TYR A 814 -9.28 32.29 -13.40
CA TYR A 814 -9.89 32.87 -12.19
C TYR A 814 -9.15 34.14 -11.76
N GLU A 815 -9.89 35.17 -11.37
CA GLU A 815 -9.35 36.30 -10.60
C GLU A 815 -9.32 35.89 -9.12
N MET A 816 -8.12 35.78 -8.53
CA MET A 816 -7.90 35.17 -7.22
C MET A 816 -7.09 36.09 -6.31
N THR A 817 -7.73 36.98 -5.53
CA THR A 817 -7.03 37.78 -4.51
C THR A 817 -6.97 37.01 -3.19
N PRO A 818 -5.82 36.91 -2.48
CA PRO A 818 -4.53 37.58 -2.70
C PRO A 818 -3.52 36.78 -3.56
N TYR A 819 -3.97 35.76 -4.27
CA TYR A 819 -3.19 34.86 -5.11
C TYR A 819 -3.08 35.36 -6.57
N ASP A 820 -3.00 36.68 -6.77
CA ASP A 820 -3.14 37.32 -8.09
C ASP A 820 -1.96 37.03 -9.04
N GLY A 821 -0.89 36.40 -8.53
CA GLY A 821 0.23 35.82 -9.28
C GLY A 821 0.14 34.30 -9.50
N GLY A 822 -0.98 33.66 -9.14
CA GLY A 822 -1.21 32.23 -9.26
C GLY A 822 -1.87 31.81 -10.58
N ASN A 823 -1.50 30.64 -11.10
CA ASN A 823 -1.91 30.15 -12.44
C ASN A 823 -3.32 29.52 -12.46
N PHE A 824 -4.33 30.15 -11.86
CA PHE A 824 -5.66 29.55 -11.68
C PHE A 824 -6.55 29.64 -12.93
N VAL A 825 -7.12 28.51 -13.36
CA VAL A 825 -8.06 28.42 -14.49
C VAL A 825 -9.33 27.67 -14.13
N GLN A 826 -10.43 28.00 -14.81
CA GLN A 826 -11.71 27.31 -14.65
C GLN A 826 -11.67 25.93 -15.34
N PRO A 827 -11.97 24.83 -14.62
CA PRO A 827 -12.23 23.54 -15.27
C PRO A 827 -13.34 23.70 -16.30
N THR A 828 -13.15 23.14 -17.50
CA THR A 828 -13.96 23.45 -18.67
C THR A 828 -14.66 22.20 -19.19
N ILE A 829 -15.96 22.29 -19.46
CA ILE A 829 -16.74 21.26 -20.16
C ILE A 829 -17.12 21.82 -21.53
N ALA A 830 -16.75 21.13 -22.59
CA ALA A 830 -17.07 21.53 -23.97
C ALA A 830 -17.70 20.39 -24.77
N VAL A 831 -18.67 20.71 -25.62
CA VAL A 831 -19.31 19.78 -26.57
C VAL A 831 -19.00 20.25 -28.00
N PRO A 832 -17.98 19.71 -28.68
CA PRO A 832 -17.74 19.98 -30.09
C PRO A 832 -18.91 19.51 -30.96
N LYS A 833 -19.22 20.24 -32.03
CA LYS A 833 -20.37 19.95 -32.92
C LYS A 833 -20.17 18.71 -33.80
N SER A 834 -18.94 18.22 -33.92
CA SER A 834 -18.57 17.03 -34.70
C SER A 834 -17.53 16.17 -33.97
N VAL A 835 -17.54 14.87 -34.24
CA VAL A 835 -16.66 13.86 -33.61
C VAL A 835 -15.60 13.38 -34.61
N GLU A 836 -14.96 14.34 -35.27
CA GLU A 836 -13.85 14.07 -36.21
C GLU A 836 -12.57 13.76 -35.42
N MET A 837 -12.33 12.48 -35.14
CA MET A 837 -11.24 12.03 -34.25
C MET A 837 -9.82 12.46 -34.66
N SER A 838 -9.63 12.94 -35.90
CA SER A 838 -8.38 13.53 -36.41
C SER A 838 -8.19 15.00 -36.05
N ASP A 839 -9.23 15.69 -35.56
CA ASP A 839 -9.14 17.07 -35.07
C ASP A 839 -8.20 17.14 -33.84
N ARG A 840 -7.51 18.27 -33.65
CA ARG A 840 -6.63 18.48 -32.50
C ARG A 840 -7.36 18.39 -31.16
N ILE A 841 -8.65 18.75 -31.09
CA ILE A 841 -9.44 18.71 -29.85
C ILE A 841 -9.70 17.28 -29.37
N TRP A 842 -9.70 16.31 -30.30
CA TRP A 842 -9.88 14.89 -30.02
C TRP A 842 -8.56 14.12 -29.96
N SER A 843 -7.57 14.48 -30.79
CA SER A 843 -6.32 13.73 -30.96
C SER A 843 -5.12 14.21 -30.13
N THR A 844 -5.13 15.47 -29.66
CA THR A 844 -3.96 16.09 -29.00
C THR A 844 -4.17 16.21 -27.49
N GLU A 845 -3.22 15.70 -26.70
CA GLU A 845 -3.19 15.96 -25.26
C GLU A 845 -3.04 17.46 -24.97
N THR A 846 -4.04 18.03 -24.30
CA THR A 846 -3.95 19.35 -23.65
C THR A 846 -3.85 19.14 -22.15
N PHE A 847 -2.73 19.55 -21.55
CA PHE A 847 -2.38 19.25 -20.15
C PHE A 847 -3.00 20.26 -19.16
N ALA A 848 -4.32 20.38 -19.20
CA ALA A 848 -5.13 21.33 -18.45
C ALA A 848 -6.55 20.73 -18.22
N PRO A 849 -7.42 21.32 -17.36
CA PRO A 849 -8.71 20.71 -17.01
C PRO A 849 -9.78 21.04 -18.06
N ILE A 850 -9.63 20.47 -19.26
CA ILE A 850 -10.60 20.58 -20.36
C ILE A 850 -11.16 19.18 -20.66
N LEU A 851 -12.48 19.04 -20.53
CA LEU A 851 -13.22 17.81 -20.79
C LEU A 851 -14.08 17.97 -22.05
N ASN A 852 -13.70 17.26 -23.12
CA ASN A 852 -14.40 17.27 -24.40
C ASN A 852 -15.42 16.14 -24.45
N VAL A 853 -16.69 16.47 -24.71
CA VAL A 853 -17.82 15.55 -24.65
C VAL A 853 -18.33 15.21 -26.06
N ALA A 854 -18.50 13.92 -26.34
CA ALA A 854 -19.23 13.44 -27.52
C ALA A 854 -20.41 12.53 -27.11
N ILE A 855 -21.39 12.41 -28.00
CA ILE A 855 -22.60 11.59 -27.79
C ILE A 855 -22.60 10.46 -28.83
N PHE A 856 -22.75 9.23 -28.38
CA PHE A 856 -22.79 8.01 -29.21
C PHE A 856 -24.12 7.27 -29.07
N ASP A 857 -24.38 6.34 -29.99
CA ASP A 857 -25.50 5.39 -29.92
C ASP A 857 -25.06 3.95 -29.59
N GLU A 858 -23.98 3.45 -30.19
CA GLU A 858 -23.53 2.06 -30.01
C GLU A 858 -22.17 1.96 -29.32
N LEU A 859 -21.94 0.96 -28.45
CA LEU A 859 -20.66 0.79 -27.75
C LEU A 859 -19.47 0.62 -28.72
N GLU A 860 -19.69 -0.05 -29.86
CA GLU A 860 -18.75 -0.14 -30.98
C GLU A 860 -18.23 1.22 -31.45
N GLU A 861 -19.06 2.26 -31.39
CA GLU A 861 -18.69 3.62 -31.79
C GLU A 861 -17.81 4.29 -30.75
N ALA A 862 -18.20 4.23 -29.47
CA ALA A 862 -17.40 4.74 -28.38
C ALA A 862 -16.04 4.02 -28.27
N ILE A 863 -15.97 2.72 -28.58
CA ILE A 863 -14.70 1.97 -28.71
C ILE A 863 -13.86 2.48 -29.88
N ARG A 864 -14.44 2.65 -31.09
CA ARG A 864 -13.72 3.23 -32.24
C ARG A 864 -13.14 4.60 -31.89
N TRP A 865 -13.92 5.46 -31.24
CA TRP A 865 -13.45 6.79 -30.81
C TRP A 865 -12.41 6.72 -29.69
N ASN A 866 -12.54 5.81 -28.72
CA ASN A 866 -11.51 5.61 -27.70
C ASN A 866 -10.16 5.29 -28.34
N ASN A 867 -10.17 4.34 -29.27
CA ASN A 867 -9.00 3.74 -29.90
C ASN A 867 -8.38 4.63 -31.00
N ALA A 868 -9.15 5.53 -31.63
CA ALA A 868 -8.72 6.35 -32.76
C ALA A 868 -7.64 7.42 -32.46
N VAL A 869 -7.36 7.72 -31.17
CA VAL A 869 -6.29 8.66 -30.80
C VAL A 869 -4.92 7.96 -30.78
N PRO A 870 -3.81 8.68 -31.02
CA PRO A 870 -2.48 8.07 -31.01
C PRO A 870 -2.04 7.58 -29.63
N GLN A 871 -2.54 8.19 -28.54
CA GLN A 871 -2.25 7.78 -27.17
C GLN A 871 -2.97 6.48 -26.77
N GLY A 872 -2.50 5.84 -25.71
CA GLY A 872 -3.05 4.58 -25.21
C GLY A 872 -2.76 4.33 -23.73
N LEU A 873 -2.80 5.36 -22.87
CA LEU A 873 -2.56 5.20 -21.43
C LEU A 873 -3.72 4.49 -20.73
N SER A 874 -4.82 5.22 -20.47
CA SER A 874 -5.94 4.74 -19.67
C SER A 874 -7.30 4.98 -20.35
N SER A 875 -8.28 4.14 -20.01
CA SER A 875 -9.65 4.21 -20.49
C SER A 875 -10.62 3.65 -19.45
N SER A 876 -11.87 4.14 -19.43
CA SER A 876 -12.92 3.70 -18.52
C SER A 876 -14.23 3.38 -19.25
N LEU A 877 -14.90 2.30 -18.87
CA LEU A 877 -16.30 2.02 -19.24
C LEU A 877 -17.18 1.95 -17.99
N TRP A 878 -18.31 2.64 -18.00
CA TRP A 878 -19.34 2.58 -16.96
C TRP A 878 -20.57 1.85 -17.52
N THR A 879 -20.92 0.71 -16.94
CA THR A 879 -22.00 -0.20 -17.38
C THR A 879 -22.25 -1.27 -16.32
N ARG A 880 -23.41 -1.92 -16.34
CA ARG A 880 -23.74 -3.09 -15.52
C ARG A 880 -23.87 -4.38 -16.35
N ASP A 881 -23.94 -4.28 -17.67
CA ASP A 881 -24.00 -5.39 -18.60
C ASP A 881 -22.64 -6.09 -18.77
N LEU A 882 -22.54 -7.31 -18.25
CA LEU A 882 -21.35 -8.18 -18.34
C LEU A 882 -20.88 -8.42 -19.79
N ARG A 883 -21.76 -8.30 -20.79
CA ARG A 883 -21.40 -8.41 -22.21
C ARG A 883 -20.61 -7.20 -22.70
N ASN A 884 -20.96 -6.01 -22.21
CA ASN A 884 -20.20 -4.78 -22.48
C ASN A 884 -18.82 -4.86 -21.80
N VAL A 885 -18.77 -5.36 -20.56
CA VAL A 885 -17.51 -5.62 -19.82
C VAL A 885 -16.59 -6.55 -20.60
N GLY A 886 -17.04 -7.76 -20.97
CA GLY A 886 -16.22 -8.73 -21.69
C GLY A 886 -15.84 -8.31 -23.12
N LYS A 887 -16.61 -7.40 -23.73
CA LYS A 887 -16.26 -6.76 -25.00
C LYS A 887 -15.15 -5.71 -24.84
N TRP A 888 -15.23 -4.92 -23.77
CA TRP A 888 -14.32 -3.80 -23.47
C TRP A 888 -12.93 -4.23 -23.02
N THR A 889 -12.84 -5.30 -22.22
CA THR A 889 -11.57 -5.92 -21.82
C THR A 889 -11.07 -6.96 -22.84
N GLY A 890 -11.89 -7.30 -23.83
CA GLY A 890 -11.57 -8.27 -24.87
C GLY A 890 -10.79 -7.70 -26.07
N PRO A 891 -10.37 -8.55 -27.02
CA PRO A 891 -9.50 -8.18 -28.16
C PRO A 891 -10.17 -7.29 -29.22
N SER A 892 -11.38 -6.80 -28.97
CA SER A 892 -12.10 -5.82 -29.80
C SER A 892 -12.64 -4.64 -28.97
N GLY A 893 -12.12 -4.49 -27.76
CA GLY A 893 -12.45 -3.43 -26.81
C GLY A 893 -11.43 -2.30 -26.81
N SER A 894 -11.03 -1.86 -25.62
CA SER A 894 -10.04 -0.80 -25.49
C SER A 894 -8.64 -1.28 -25.85
N ASP A 895 -7.84 -0.41 -26.48
CA ASP A 895 -6.43 -0.62 -26.78
C ASP A 895 -5.47 0.18 -25.86
N ALA A 896 -5.99 0.72 -24.76
CA ALA A 896 -5.22 1.36 -23.70
C ALA A 896 -4.41 0.33 -22.88
N GLY A 897 -3.39 0.80 -22.15
CA GLY A 897 -2.60 -0.03 -21.25
C GLY A 897 -3.28 -0.31 -19.89
N ILE A 898 -4.13 0.62 -19.46
CA ILE A 898 -5.02 0.53 -18.30
C ILE A 898 -6.46 0.55 -18.83
N VAL A 899 -7.27 -0.46 -18.52
CA VAL A 899 -8.61 -0.66 -19.07
C VAL A 899 -9.61 -0.90 -17.94
N ASN A 900 -10.24 0.18 -17.48
CA ASN A 900 -11.06 0.18 -16.28
C ASN A 900 -12.55 -0.03 -16.58
N VAL A 901 -13.25 -0.63 -15.61
CA VAL A 901 -14.70 -0.83 -15.62
C VAL A 901 -15.27 -0.35 -14.30
N ASN A 902 -16.27 0.54 -14.35
CA ASN A 902 -16.87 1.22 -13.19
C ASN A 902 -15.87 1.93 -12.25
N ALA A 903 -14.69 2.27 -12.78
CA ALA A 903 -13.67 3.09 -12.11
C ALA A 903 -13.15 4.16 -13.10
N GLY A 904 -12.76 5.33 -12.58
CA GLY A 904 -12.25 6.44 -13.40
C GLY A 904 -10.88 6.17 -14.02
N THR A 905 -10.44 7.01 -14.96
CA THR A 905 -9.20 6.78 -15.72
C THR A 905 -7.93 6.92 -14.87
N SER A 906 -8.01 7.58 -13.71
CA SER A 906 -6.96 7.60 -12.69
C SER A 906 -6.99 6.41 -11.72
N GLY A 907 -7.89 5.44 -11.89
CA GLY A 907 -7.88 4.20 -11.11
C GLY A 907 -6.70 3.33 -11.53
N ALA A 908 -5.64 3.35 -10.72
CA ALA A 908 -4.46 2.51 -10.83
C ALA A 908 -3.79 2.43 -9.46
N GLU A 909 -3.04 1.35 -9.20
CA GLU A 909 -2.51 1.02 -7.87
C GLU A 909 -1.16 0.30 -7.97
N ILE A 910 -0.47 0.15 -6.83
CA ILE A 910 0.89 -0.41 -6.75
C ILE A 910 0.97 -1.88 -7.18
N GLY A 911 -0.07 -2.69 -6.99
CA GLY A 911 -0.05 -4.12 -7.35
C GLY A 911 0.02 -4.39 -8.86
N ALA A 912 -0.49 -3.46 -9.68
CA ALA A 912 -0.59 -3.61 -11.13
C ALA A 912 0.56 -2.93 -11.89
N SER A 913 0.91 -3.44 -13.08
CA SER A 913 1.89 -2.78 -13.94
C SER A 913 1.27 -1.53 -14.60
N PHE A 914 1.58 -0.36 -14.05
CA PHE A 914 1.17 0.93 -14.60
C PHE A 914 1.82 1.16 -15.97
N GLY A 915 1.09 1.77 -16.91
CA GLY A 915 1.67 2.32 -18.14
C GLY A 915 0.87 2.04 -19.40
N GLY A 916 1.25 2.69 -20.51
CA GLY A 916 0.41 2.78 -21.72
C GLY A 916 0.92 2.06 -22.98
N ASN A 917 0.05 2.03 -23.99
CA ASN A 917 0.30 1.48 -25.32
C ASN A 917 0.50 2.61 -26.38
N LYS A 918 0.74 2.24 -27.64
CA LYS A 918 0.86 3.16 -28.79
C LYS A 918 1.88 4.29 -28.54
N SER A 919 1.51 5.57 -28.75
CA SER A 919 2.40 6.72 -28.51
C SER A 919 2.59 7.06 -27.03
N THR A 920 1.85 6.42 -26.11
CA THR A 920 2.17 6.50 -24.67
C THR A 920 3.47 5.76 -24.34
N GLY A 921 3.97 4.85 -25.19
CA GLY A 921 5.38 4.47 -25.21
C GLY A 921 5.72 3.01 -24.94
N TRP A 922 4.76 2.17 -24.51
CA TRP A 922 4.95 0.75 -24.19
C TRP A 922 5.88 0.46 -23.00
N GLY A 923 6.24 1.46 -22.21
CA GLY A 923 6.81 1.23 -20.87
C GLY A 923 5.84 0.49 -19.96
N ARG A 924 6.36 -0.05 -18.84
CA ARG A 924 5.55 -0.30 -17.64
C ARG A 924 6.34 0.04 -16.39
N GLU A 925 5.65 0.49 -15.35
CA GLU A 925 6.22 0.84 -14.05
C GLU A 925 5.42 0.17 -12.92
N SER A 926 5.90 0.30 -11.68
CA SER A 926 5.23 -0.22 -10.47
C SER A 926 5.08 -1.75 -10.44
N GLY A 927 3.85 -2.29 -10.42
CA GLY A 927 3.56 -3.67 -10.07
C GLY A 927 3.70 -4.72 -11.17
N GLY A 928 3.18 -5.91 -10.86
CA GLY A 928 3.24 -7.10 -11.72
C GLY A 928 4.63 -7.39 -12.28
N ASP A 929 4.69 -7.62 -13.59
CA ASP A 929 5.90 -8.01 -14.33
C ASP A 929 6.85 -6.85 -14.68
N ALA A 930 6.55 -5.60 -14.28
CA ALA A 930 7.30 -4.41 -14.70
C ALA A 930 8.81 -4.51 -14.39
N TRP A 931 9.17 -5.17 -13.29
CA TRP A 931 10.55 -5.43 -12.86
C TRP A 931 11.42 -6.13 -13.91
N LYS A 932 10.82 -6.90 -14.82
CA LYS A 932 11.54 -7.63 -15.89
C LYS A 932 12.24 -6.69 -16.88
N GLN A 933 11.86 -5.41 -16.89
CA GLN A 933 12.53 -4.35 -17.66
C GLN A 933 13.82 -3.85 -17.00
N TYR A 934 13.98 -4.02 -15.68
CA TYR A 934 15.14 -3.56 -14.89
C TYR A 934 16.26 -4.62 -14.78
N VAL A 935 16.08 -5.78 -15.43
CA VAL A 935 17.04 -6.88 -15.51
C VAL A 935 17.43 -7.20 -16.97
N ARG A 936 18.55 -7.93 -17.12
CA ARG A 936 18.91 -8.69 -18.32
C ARG A 936 18.69 -10.17 -18.06
N TRP A 937 18.22 -10.89 -19.07
CA TRP A 937 17.98 -12.33 -19.01
C TRP A 937 19.16 -13.11 -19.61
N SER A 938 19.38 -14.34 -19.15
CA SER A 938 20.43 -15.22 -19.68
C SER A 938 19.96 -16.67 -19.61
N ALA A 939 19.98 -17.39 -20.74
CA ALA A 939 19.63 -18.80 -20.81
C ALA A 939 20.89 -19.66 -20.63
N CYS A 940 21.15 -20.07 -19.39
CA CYS A 940 22.32 -20.85 -19.01
C CYS A 940 22.05 -22.35 -19.18
N THR A 941 22.60 -22.96 -20.23
CA THR A 941 22.71 -24.42 -20.29
C THR A 941 23.86 -24.87 -19.37
N ILE A 942 23.61 -25.80 -18.46
CA ILE A 942 24.62 -26.47 -17.64
C ILE A 942 24.64 -27.94 -18.02
N ASN A 943 25.79 -28.45 -18.48
CA ASN A 943 26.05 -29.88 -18.55
C ASN A 943 26.63 -30.33 -17.20
N PHE A 944 26.07 -31.37 -16.61
CA PHE A 944 26.52 -32.00 -15.37
C PHE A 944 26.87 -33.49 -15.57
N SER A 945 27.04 -33.91 -16.83
CA SER A 945 27.55 -35.23 -17.21
C SER A 945 28.98 -35.15 -17.75
N ASN A 946 29.66 -36.30 -17.79
CA ASN A 946 30.97 -36.44 -18.44
C ASN A 946 30.87 -36.64 -19.97
N GLU A 947 29.67 -36.54 -20.54
CA GLU A 947 29.40 -36.74 -21.96
C GLU A 947 29.20 -35.39 -22.67
N ALA A 948 29.40 -35.37 -23.99
CA ALA A 948 29.04 -34.24 -24.86
C ALA A 948 27.92 -34.62 -25.85
N PRO A 949 26.72 -35.01 -25.38
CA PRO A 949 25.62 -35.41 -26.24
C PRO A 949 25.13 -34.22 -27.06
N LEU A 950 25.40 -34.26 -28.36
CA LEU A 950 24.96 -33.23 -29.29
C LEU A 950 23.47 -33.37 -29.56
N ALA A 951 22.78 -32.23 -29.64
CA ALA A 951 21.40 -32.18 -30.09
C ALA A 951 21.26 -32.81 -31.50
N GLN A 952 20.06 -33.29 -31.82
CA GLN A 952 19.75 -33.95 -33.10
C GLN A 952 20.50 -35.28 -33.37
N GLY A 953 21.23 -35.83 -32.39
CA GLY A 953 21.88 -37.15 -32.52
C GLY A 953 23.13 -37.15 -33.40
N VAL A 954 23.74 -35.99 -33.63
CA VAL A 954 25.02 -35.87 -34.34
C VAL A 954 26.13 -36.53 -33.51
N ASN A 955 27.00 -37.30 -34.15
CA ASN A 955 28.23 -37.78 -33.54
C ASN A 955 29.41 -37.48 -34.50
N PHE A 956 30.47 -36.88 -33.98
CA PHE A 956 31.66 -36.51 -34.76
C PHE A 956 32.79 -37.54 -34.74
N ASN A 957 32.77 -38.55 -33.84
CA ASN A 957 33.73 -39.68 -33.77
C ASN A 957 35.15 -39.35 -34.31
N ILE A 958 35.86 -38.46 -33.61
CA ILE A 958 37.27 -38.17 -33.90
C ILE A 958 38.12 -39.14 -33.08
N GLU A 959 38.89 -40.01 -33.75
CA GLU A 959 39.90 -40.90 -33.16
C GLU A 959 41.15 -40.14 -32.68
#